data_AF-A0AAN4TB83-F1
#
_entry.id   AF-A0AAN4TB83-F1
#
_cell.length_a   1.000
_cell.length_b   1.000
_cell.length_c   1.000
_cell.angle_alpha   90.00
_cell.angle_beta   90.00
_cell.angle_gamma   90.00
#
_symmetry.space_group_name_H-M   'P 1'
#
loop_
_entity.id
_entity.type
_entity.pdbx_description
1 polymer ?
#
loop_
_entity_poly.entity_id
_entity_poly.type
_entity_poly.pdbx_seq_one_letter_code
_entity_poly.pdbx_strand_id
1 'polypeptide(L)'
;MFTKQSLVTLLGGLSVALAQTSSEQYPSLAEIEAAQATVQPYSPVSNVRGLAFNRFVNIWLENTDYDKAAADAHISALAKKGLLLTNFWAVTHPSEPNYCAAAGGETFGMDNDNFNQVPANVSTIADLFDIKNIAWGEYQEHLPYPGYQGFRYPESGPNDYVRKHNPAILFHSITQDATRLRQIKNFTSFYDDLKNHRLPQHMFITPNMTNDAHDTNITFAGTWSWNFLSELLENEYFTKDTLILLTFDENSTYKLGNKIYSILLGGAVPKHLIGKEDNTYYNHYSVIASLSANWGLPSLGRWDCGANLLSLIAEKTGYVNWEVDTSNLYLNHSYPGPLSTSSHTPNWPVPLTKGSCSAGHGILKAVHKIYKDFAPTYNYTSPVPYDAASKTNVGVKYTRKLSQSFAFEPAAGHADAGRRNVMKIGPSVVDARETNSAVTGLLTYHQDLVKMTGMDEENIFIQHGSPQSVRSSISHGTTSHSPFSSAVSPTSPAQSVSLPVVPPTEAIGLADLDAASLVPMGYSHPLRSNSQGSIGDVMPRSLSMLPGYSPESYQLLSHYLATTADCMANGSTPVNPFLVQIVPLAFTSDLLLQLVLTQSAAHRAFRCRNDSDEVAQSHYTKALQLFRKGVTDFIDGKESNPLMLTVGALLMCFTETARGDMNGTIFDHLSAANTLLIRLLAQSDTAVPKDLKNFVIEYYTYTATVSMISIDARVSRQLFLNFDLEQRARQLLESEYIGNLCGCWLELLLMIPCIFDLGRQWMMEDGQPGLPTADDIAMFGSLQAQILRWAPYPSVTPEVFLAGRIFQQAMLLYLYTSLGAFSRSEQGIYQGLIDAAITDAMSYLHQLSAAARINSGLCWPIAVVGSCLSDMDQQNSLRQRLHTMVNTFGLGNMQRTLLLLEHMWQLPLEHAGPWNICRAMQQHQIWISFA
;
A
#
# COMPACT_ATOMS: atom_id res chain seq x y z
N MET A 1 -73.17 -1.86 3.57
CA MET A 1 -71.94 -2.07 2.78
C MET A 1 -71.10 -0.80 2.85
N PHE A 2 -69.81 -0.92 3.16
CA PHE A 2 -68.79 0.06 2.78
C PHE A 2 -67.62 -0.74 2.21
N THR A 3 -67.02 -0.24 1.12
CA THR A 3 -66.10 -1.03 0.27
C THR A 3 -64.65 -0.92 0.73
N LYS A 4 -63.83 -1.93 0.39
CA LYS A 4 -62.43 -2.05 0.81
C LYS A 4 -61.53 -0.84 0.47
N GLN A 5 -61.92 0.00 -0.49
CA GLN A 5 -61.16 1.20 -0.87
C GLN A 5 -61.05 2.24 0.25
N SER A 6 -62.05 2.37 1.12
CA SER A 6 -62.03 3.37 2.21
C SER A 6 -61.05 3.04 3.34
N LEU A 7 -60.49 1.83 3.40
CA LEU A 7 -59.48 1.45 4.40
C LEU A 7 -58.04 1.67 3.93
N VAL A 8 -57.81 1.77 2.61
CA VAL A 8 -56.47 1.93 2.03
C VAL A 8 -55.95 3.36 2.22
N THR A 9 -56.84 4.36 2.17
CA THR A 9 -56.47 5.78 2.28
C THR A 9 -56.07 6.24 3.69
N LEU A 10 -56.26 5.41 4.73
CA LEU A 10 -55.89 5.75 6.12
C LEU A 10 -54.61 5.04 6.61
N LEU A 11 -53.99 4.20 5.77
CA LEU A 11 -52.68 3.58 6.01
C LEU A 11 -51.54 4.25 5.20
N GLY A 12 -51.86 5.25 4.38
CA GLY A 12 -50.90 6.05 3.60
C GLY A 12 -50.16 7.11 4.42
N GLY A 13 -49.80 6.83 5.68
CA GLY A 13 -49.15 7.77 6.59
C GLY A 13 -48.16 7.10 7.53
N LEU A 14 -46.96 7.69 7.63
CA LEU A 14 -45.88 7.30 8.55
C LEU A 14 -45.28 5.90 8.36
N SER A 15 -45.15 5.44 7.11
CA SER A 15 -44.01 4.58 6.74
C SER A 15 -42.71 5.40 6.73
N VAL A 16 -42.23 5.76 7.93
CA VAL A 16 -40.89 6.31 8.13
C VAL A 16 -39.91 5.19 7.82
N ALA A 17 -39.33 5.21 6.62
CA ALA A 17 -38.19 4.38 6.26
C ALA A 17 -36.98 4.83 7.10
N LEU A 18 -36.86 4.25 8.29
CA LEU A 18 -35.65 4.35 9.11
C LEU A 18 -34.49 3.80 8.28
N ALA A 19 -33.47 4.63 8.02
CA ALA A 19 -32.23 4.14 7.45
C ALA A 19 -31.65 3.10 8.41
N GLN A 20 -31.44 1.88 7.93
CA GLN A 20 -30.82 0.83 8.74
C GLN A 20 -29.37 1.23 9.02
N THR A 21 -29.04 1.42 10.29
CA THR A 21 -27.68 1.69 10.74
C THR A 21 -26.88 0.39 10.75
N SER A 22 -26.47 -0.10 9.59
CA SER A 22 -25.39 -1.08 9.52
C SER A 22 -24.11 -0.38 9.97
N SER A 23 -23.56 -0.81 11.10
CA SER A 23 -22.24 -0.40 11.59
C SER A 23 -21.15 -1.39 11.16
N GLU A 24 -21.43 -2.23 10.17
CA GLU A 24 -20.48 -3.24 9.69
C GLU A 24 -19.50 -2.63 8.70
N GLN A 25 -18.22 -2.99 8.84
CA GLN A 25 -17.15 -2.46 7.99
C GLN A 25 -17.33 -2.90 6.54
N TYR A 26 -17.86 -4.09 6.30
CA TYR A 26 -18.16 -4.65 4.97
C TYR A 26 -19.55 -5.28 4.97
N PRO A 27 -20.64 -4.48 4.84
CA PRO A 27 -22.01 -5.00 4.78
C PRO A 27 -22.19 -5.93 3.58
N SER A 28 -23.00 -6.98 3.72
CA SER A 28 -23.16 -7.95 2.63
C SER A 28 -23.87 -7.35 1.42
N LEU A 29 -23.60 -7.88 0.22
CA LEU A 29 -24.23 -7.40 -1.01
C LEU A 29 -25.78 -7.45 -0.92
N ALA A 30 -26.34 -8.47 -0.27
CA ALA A 30 -27.78 -8.59 -0.06
C ALA A 30 -28.36 -7.48 0.83
N GLU A 31 -27.64 -7.01 1.84
CA GLU A 31 -28.04 -5.85 2.65
C GLU A 31 -27.91 -4.54 1.88
N ILE A 32 -26.88 -4.42 1.04
CA ILE A 32 -26.68 -3.26 0.16
C ILE A 32 -27.80 -3.18 -0.88
N GLU A 33 -28.18 -4.29 -1.51
CA GLU A 33 -29.31 -4.38 -2.44
C GLU A 33 -30.66 -4.10 -1.75
N ALA A 34 -30.87 -4.63 -0.54
CA ALA A 34 -32.09 -4.37 0.25
C ALA A 34 -32.20 -2.89 0.66
N ALA A 35 -31.08 -2.25 1.03
CA ALA A 35 -31.02 -0.83 1.32
C ALA A 35 -31.21 0.02 0.05
N GLN A 36 -30.60 -0.34 -1.09
CA GLN A 36 -30.83 0.29 -2.39
C GLN A 36 -32.30 0.28 -2.80
N ALA A 37 -33.01 -0.82 -2.55
CA ALA A 37 -34.43 -0.95 -2.88
C ALA A 37 -35.36 -0.11 -1.98
N THR A 38 -34.90 0.43 -0.85
CA THR A 38 -35.78 0.99 0.20
C THR A 38 -35.36 2.37 0.74
N VAL A 39 -34.06 2.66 0.83
CA VAL A 39 -33.53 3.90 1.42
C VAL A 39 -33.58 5.05 0.42
N GLN A 40 -34.50 5.99 0.65
CA GLN A 40 -34.69 7.16 -0.21
C GLN A 40 -33.84 8.37 0.25
N PRO A 41 -33.21 9.12 -0.67
CA PRO A 41 -32.36 10.27 -0.34
C PRO A 41 -33.16 11.39 0.32
N TYR A 42 -32.50 12.15 1.20
CA TYR A 42 -33.06 13.37 1.76
C TYR A 42 -32.33 14.60 1.18
N SER A 43 -33.10 15.47 0.53
CA SER A 43 -32.60 16.69 -0.10
C SER A 43 -33.46 17.88 0.35
N PRO A 44 -33.22 18.41 1.56
CA PRO A 44 -33.86 19.63 1.99
C PRO A 44 -33.32 20.82 1.18
N VAL A 45 -34.11 21.89 1.18
CA VAL A 45 -33.79 23.16 0.54
C VAL A 45 -33.91 24.30 1.54
N SER A 46 -33.08 25.32 1.40
CA SER A 46 -33.10 26.52 2.22
C SER A 46 -32.63 27.72 1.40
N ASN A 47 -32.94 28.93 1.88
CA ASN A 47 -32.54 30.18 1.23
C ASN A 47 -32.09 31.22 2.27
N VAL A 48 -31.16 30.80 3.13
CA VAL A 48 -30.51 31.65 4.14
C VAL A 48 -29.45 32.49 3.44
N ARG A 49 -29.74 33.78 3.26
CA ARG A 49 -28.83 34.72 2.60
C ARG A 49 -27.51 34.85 3.36
N GLY A 50 -26.38 34.76 2.65
CA GLY A 50 -25.04 35.03 3.19
C GLY A 50 -24.53 36.44 2.90
N LEU A 51 -23.38 36.79 3.48
CA LEU A 51 -22.68 38.06 3.26
C LEU A 51 -22.03 38.15 1.86
N ALA A 52 -21.46 37.04 1.40
CA ALA A 52 -20.70 36.94 0.16
C ALA A 52 -21.35 36.01 -0.87
N PHE A 53 -21.80 34.83 -0.42
CA PHE A 53 -22.42 33.80 -1.24
C PHE A 53 -23.67 33.24 -0.55
N ASN A 54 -24.63 32.77 -1.34
CA ASN A 54 -25.83 32.08 -0.89
C ASN A 54 -25.69 30.55 -0.93
N ARG A 55 -24.75 30.00 -1.71
CA ARG A 55 -24.42 28.57 -1.72
C ARG A 55 -22.90 28.37 -1.68
N PHE A 56 -22.47 27.29 -1.04
CA PHE A 56 -21.08 26.83 -1.02
C PHE A 56 -20.95 25.39 -1.49
N VAL A 57 -19.88 25.09 -2.22
CA VAL A 57 -19.58 23.75 -2.74
C VAL A 57 -18.11 23.44 -2.48
N ASN A 58 -17.83 22.43 -1.66
CA ASN A 58 -16.52 21.77 -1.65
C ASN A 58 -16.50 20.71 -2.75
N ILE A 59 -15.41 20.65 -3.51
CA ILE A 59 -15.05 19.55 -4.40
C ILE A 59 -13.61 19.17 -4.08
N TRP A 60 -13.41 17.94 -3.59
CA TRP A 60 -12.09 17.44 -3.21
C TRP A 60 -11.62 16.37 -4.20
N LEU A 61 -10.32 16.41 -4.52
CA LEU A 61 -9.57 15.44 -5.33
C LEU A 61 -8.48 14.80 -4.44
N GLU A 62 -7.86 13.72 -4.90
CA GLU A 62 -6.90 12.94 -4.09
C GLU A 62 -5.45 13.42 -4.24
N ASN A 63 -4.69 13.21 -3.17
CA ASN A 63 -3.33 13.63 -2.90
C ASN A 63 -2.39 13.90 -4.09
N THR A 64 -2.18 15.18 -4.37
CA THR A 64 -1.28 15.61 -5.46
C THR A 64 -0.37 16.75 -5.04
N ASP A 65 0.90 16.67 -5.42
CA ASP A 65 1.85 17.76 -5.19
C ASP A 65 1.42 19.02 -5.95
N TYR A 66 1.48 20.18 -5.28
CA TYR A 66 1.00 21.48 -5.82
C TYR A 66 1.44 21.76 -7.27
N ASP A 67 2.70 21.48 -7.60
CA ASP A 67 3.26 21.74 -8.93
C ASP A 67 2.72 20.78 -10.01
N LYS A 68 2.29 19.56 -9.65
CA LYS A 68 1.62 18.62 -10.56
C LYS A 68 0.22 19.11 -10.93
N ALA A 69 -0.55 19.58 -9.94
CA ALA A 69 -1.85 20.20 -10.18
C ALA A 69 -1.72 21.51 -10.98
N ALA A 70 -0.71 22.33 -10.69
CA ALA A 70 -0.44 23.55 -11.44
C ALA A 70 -0.09 23.28 -12.91
N ALA A 71 0.63 22.18 -13.18
CA ALA A 71 1.04 21.78 -14.52
C ALA A 71 -0.08 21.15 -15.38
N ASP A 72 -1.15 20.59 -14.78
CA ASP A 72 -2.26 20.05 -15.57
C ASP A 72 -3.02 21.14 -16.32
N ALA A 73 -3.32 20.87 -17.59
CA ALA A 73 -3.93 21.82 -18.51
C ALA A 73 -5.39 22.15 -18.15
N HIS A 74 -6.14 21.20 -17.60
CA HIS A 74 -7.55 21.37 -17.24
C HIS A 74 -7.71 22.10 -15.91
N ILE A 75 -6.93 21.74 -14.88
CA ILE A 75 -6.84 22.45 -13.60
C ILE A 75 -6.36 23.89 -13.84
N SER A 76 -5.33 24.11 -14.66
CA SER A 76 -4.90 25.45 -15.09
C SER A 76 -5.95 26.21 -15.91
N ALA A 77 -6.86 25.53 -16.62
CA ALA A 77 -7.96 26.17 -17.36
C ALA A 77 -9.11 26.57 -16.42
N LEU A 78 -9.41 25.77 -15.40
CA LEU A 78 -10.32 26.12 -14.32
C LEU A 78 -9.78 27.30 -13.49
N ALA A 79 -8.50 27.32 -13.14
CA ALA A 79 -7.89 28.43 -12.39
C ALA A 79 -8.10 29.79 -13.08
N LYS A 80 -8.05 29.84 -14.42
CA LYS A 80 -8.31 31.04 -15.24
C LYS A 80 -9.79 31.49 -15.23
N LYS A 81 -10.73 30.61 -14.86
CA LYS A 81 -12.15 30.92 -14.62
C LYS A 81 -12.44 31.34 -13.15
N GLY A 82 -11.44 31.32 -12.26
CA GLY A 82 -11.61 31.54 -10.82
C GLY A 82 -10.52 32.41 -10.17
N LEU A 83 -10.39 32.28 -8.85
CA LEU A 83 -9.34 32.87 -8.01
C LEU A 83 -8.48 31.74 -7.44
N LEU A 84 -7.20 31.70 -7.78
CA LEU A 84 -6.25 30.69 -7.31
C LEU A 84 -5.76 31.02 -5.90
N LEU A 85 -5.91 30.11 -4.94
CA LEU A 85 -5.44 30.26 -3.56
C LEU A 85 -4.02 29.69 -3.47
N THR A 86 -3.00 30.53 -3.68
CA THR A 86 -1.60 30.13 -3.82
C THR A 86 -0.91 29.79 -2.50
N ASN A 87 -1.63 29.82 -1.37
CA ASN A 87 -1.13 29.53 -0.03
C ASN A 87 -2.16 28.75 0.83
N PHE A 88 -2.84 27.79 0.21
CA PHE A 88 -3.76 26.85 0.88
C PHE A 88 -3.04 25.56 1.28
N TRP A 89 -3.36 25.03 2.46
CA TRP A 89 -2.70 23.86 3.05
C TRP A 89 -3.70 22.81 3.57
N ALA A 90 -3.35 21.54 3.42
CA ALA A 90 -3.95 20.46 4.18
C ALA A 90 -3.47 20.50 5.64
N VAL A 91 -3.96 19.60 6.51
CA VAL A 91 -3.71 19.69 7.96
C VAL A 91 -2.87 18.56 8.53
N THR A 92 -2.82 17.40 7.86
CA THR A 92 -1.94 16.25 8.18
C THR A 92 -1.87 15.31 6.97
N HIS A 93 -1.12 14.22 7.09
CA HIS A 93 -1.37 12.97 6.37
C HIS A 93 -2.01 11.92 7.31
N PRO A 94 -2.64 10.84 6.81
CA PRO A 94 -3.07 10.59 5.41
C PRO A 94 -4.41 11.28 5.08
N SER A 95 -5.17 10.77 4.11
CA SER A 95 -6.43 11.33 3.62
C SER A 95 -7.52 11.52 4.67
N GLU A 96 -7.97 10.44 5.36
CA GLU A 96 -9.14 10.46 6.25
C GLU A 96 -9.14 11.59 7.30
N PRO A 97 -8.02 11.90 8.00
CA PRO A 97 -8.00 13.00 8.96
C PRO A 97 -8.21 14.39 8.35
N ASN A 98 -7.95 14.60 7.05
CA ASN A 98 -8.28 15.86 6.37
C ASN A 98 -9.80 15.98 6.17
N TYR A 99 -10.48 14.91 5.77
CA TYR A 99 -11.95 14.86 5.70
C TYR A 99 -12.59 15.00 7.10
N CYS A 100 -12.00 14.37 8.12
CA CYS A 100 -12.41 14.53 9.52
C CYS A 100 -12.28 15.99 10.00
N ALA A 101 -11.15 16.63 9.67
CA ALA A 101 -10.90 18.04 9.94
C ALA A 101 -11.91 18.99 9.26
N ALA A 102 -12.33 18.69 8.02
CA ALA A 102 -13.29 19.49 7.26
C ALA A 102 -14.72 19.48 7.85
N ALA A 103 -15.13 18.39 8.49
CA ALA A 103 -16.44 18.29 9.16
C ALA A 103 -16.41 18.63 10.67
N GLY A 104 -15.34 18.23 11.38
CA GLY A 104 -15.22 18.33 12.84
C GLY A 104 -14.35 19.48 13.36
N GLY A 105 -13.59 20.17 12.50
CA GLY A 105 -12.68 21.26 12.90
C GLY A 105 -11.42 20.82 13.64
N GLU A 106 -11.09 19.52 13.61
CA GLU A 106 -10.10 18.84 14.44
C GLU A 106 -9.78 17.45 13.83
N THR A 107 -8.53 16.95 13.95
CA THR A 107 -8.17 15.59 13.46
C THR A 107 -8.36 14.52 14.55
N PHE A 108 -8.48 14.92 15.82
CA PHE A 108 -8.56 14.01 16.98
C PHE A 108 -7.36 13.05 17.08
N GLY A 109 -6.24 13.46 16.49
CA GLY A 109 -5.00 12.70 16.40
C GLY A 109 -4.99 11.57 15.36
N MET A 110 -6.02 11.47 14.52
CA MET A 110 -6.07 10.46 13.45
C MET A 110 -4.84 10.56 12.53
N ASP A 111 -4.22 9.41 12.27
CA ASP A 111 -2.94 9.23 11.56
C ASP A 111 -2.98 8.07 10.56
N ASN A 112 -4.19 7.68 10.14
CA ASN A 112 -4.52 6.43 9.45
C ASN A 112 -5.85 6.55 8.70
N ASP A 113 -6.05 5.68 7.70
CA ASP A 113 -7.26 5.54 6.87
C ASP A 113 -8.10 4.30 7.28
N ASN A 114 -8.26 4.04 8.59
CA ASN A 114 -9.00 2.87 9.08
C ASN A 114 -10.53 3.09 9.07
N PHE A 115 -11.31 2.12 9.58
CA PHE A 115 -12.74 2.37 9.85
C PHE A 115 -12.90 3.25 11.11
N ASN A 116 -12.67 4.56 10.97
CA ASN A 116 -12.72 5.50 12.10
C ASN A 116 -14.12 6.05 12.37
N GLN A 117 -14.49 6.21 13.65
CA GLN A 117 -15.80 6.72 14.04
C GLN A 117 -15.73 7.64 15.27
N VAL A 118 -16.18 8.87 15.10
CA VAL A 118 -16.20 9.94 16.11
C VAL A 118 -17.50 9.89 16.93
N PRO A 119 -17.44 9.97 18.28
CA PRO A 119 -18.60 9.97 19.17
C PRO A 119 -19.64 11.09 18.93
N ALA A 120 -20.90 10.80 19.23
CA ALA A 120 -22.04 11.70 18.97
C ALA A 120 -22.05 13.01 19.82
N ASN A 121 -21.20 13.11 20.84
CA ASN A 121 -21.00 14.34 21.63
C ASN A 121 -19.91 15.27 21.06
N VAL A 122 -19.35 14.93 19.90
CA VAL A 122 -18.52 15.83 19.09
C VAL A 122 -19.41 16.51 18.05
N SER A 123 -19.43 17.84 18.11
CA SER A 123 -20.20 18.64 17.14
C SER A 123 -19.47 18.80 15.81
N THR A 124 -20.24 18.88 14.74
CA THR A 124 -19.76 19.04 13.36
C THR A 124 -20.33 20.31 12.72
N ILE A 125 -19.87 20.63 11.51
CA ILE A 125 -20.40 21.74 10.70
C ILE A 125 -21.92 21.65 10.48
N ALA A 126 -22.51 20.44 10.48
CA ALA A 126 -23.96 20.25 10.43
C ALA A 126 -24.69 20.89 11.63
N ASP A 127 -24.12 20.82 12.83
CA ASP A 127 -24.69 21.45 14.03
C ASP A 127 -24.61 23.00 13.98
N LEU A 128 -23.73 23.56 13.13
CA LEU A 128 -23.72 24.99 12.84
C LEU A 128 -24.85 25.37 11.88
N PHE A 129 -25.06 24.56 10.84
CA PHE A 129 -26.09 24.79 9.82
C PHE A 129 -27.52 24.70 10.39
N ASP A 130 -27.78 23.76 11.29
CA ASP A 130 -29.08 23.58 11.95
C ASP A 130 -29.55 24.83 12.71
N ILE A 131 -28.63 25.67 13.22
CA ILE A 131 -28.95 26.93 13.93
C ILE A 131 -29.83 27.87 13.09
N LYS A 132 -29.69 27.82 11.77
CA LYS A 132 -30.45 28.63 10.81
C LYS A 132 -31.25 27.79 9.80
N ASN A 133 -31.33 26.48 10.01
CA ASN A 133 -31.91 25.51 9.05
C ASN A 133 -31.28 25.65 7.65
N ILE A 134 -29.96 25.79 7.59
CA ILE A 134 -29.21 25.78 6.33
C ILE A 134 -29.17 24.32 5.85
N ALA A 135 -29.84 24.04 4.74
CA ALA A 135 -29.80 22.74 4.09
C ALA A 135 -28.36 22.44 3.65
N TRP A 136 -27.89 21.26 4.01
CA TRP A 136 -26.61 20.71 3.60
C TRP A 136 -26.79 19.32 2.99
N GLY A 137 -25.78 18.84 2.29
CA GLY A 137 -25.72 17.46 1.83
C GLY A 137 -24.36 17.12 1.28
N GLU A 138 -24.12 15.82 1.11
CA GLU A 138 -22.94 15.32 0.42
C GLU A 138 -23.34 14.53 -0.83
N TYR A 139 -22.55 14.66 -1.87
CA TYR A 139 -22.67 13.90 -3.10
C TYR A 139 -21.36 13.14 -3.32
N GLN A 140 -21.42 11.85 -3.05
CA GLN A 140 -20.32 10.91 -3.05
C GLN A 140 -20.49 10.04 -4.30
N GLU A 141 -19.54 10.06 -5.23
CA GLU A 141 -19.67 9.34 -6.50
C GLU A 141 -19.69 7.82 -6.27
N HIS A 142 -20.55 7.09 -6.99
CA HIS A 142 -20.80 5.65 -6.82
C HIS A 142 -21.23 5.14 -5.43
N LEU A 143 -21.48 6.00 -4.43
CA LEU A 143 -22.13 5.64 -3.16
C LEU A 143 -23.38 4.76 -3.40
N PRO A 144 -23.50 3.54 -2.82
CA PRO A 144 -24.48 2.56 -3.27
C PRO A 144 -25.92 2.97 -2.97
N TYR A 145 -26.15 3.55 -1.79
CA TYR A 145 -27.44 4.06 -1.34
C TYR A 145 -27.21 5.25 -0.37
N PRO A 146 -28.22 6.10 -0.14
CA PRO A 146 -28.06 7.29 0.70
C PRO A 146 -27.69 6.92 2.15
N GLY A 147 -26.55 7.39 2.62
CA GLY A 147 -26.05 7.10 3.96
C GLY A 147 -25.46 5.69 4.15
N TYR A 148 -24.89 5.09 3.10
CA TYR A 148 -24.06 3.88 3.24
C TYR A 148 -22.87 4.11 4.19
N GLN A 149 -22.73 3.23 5.17
CA GLN A 149 -21.74 3.31 6.26
C GLN A 149 -20.54 2.36 6.10
N GLY A 150 -20.59 1.42 5.15
CA GLY A 150 -19.50 0.46 4.91
C GLY A 150 -18.24 1.10 4.33
N PHE A 151 -17.11 0.42 4.46
CA PHE A 151 -15.76 0.95 4.21
C PHE A 151 -15.50 1.36 2.75
N ARG A 152 -16.05 0.63 1.77
CA ARG A 152 -16.04 1.01 0.35
C ARG A 152 -17.17 0.35 -0.45
N TYR A 153 -17.50 0.84 -1.64
CA TYR A 153 -18.45 0.21 -2.56
C TYR A 153 -18.17 0.54 -4.04
N PRO A 154 -18.11 -0.46 -4.95
CA PRO A 154 -18.02 -1.88 -4.65
C PRO A 154 -16.85 -2.17 -3.72
N GLU A 155 -16.77 -3.36 -3.14
CA GLU A 155 -15.70 -3.76 -2.19
C GLU A 155 -14.26 -3.60 -2.77
N SER A 156 -14.16 -3.31 -4.07
CA SER A 156 -13.06 -3.69 -4.95
C SER A 156 -13.40 -3.45 -6.42
N GLY A 157 -12.38 -3.24 -7.26
CA GLY A 157 -12.55 -2.90 -8.68
C GLY A 157 -12.66 -1.39 -8.87
N PRO A 158 -12.52 -0.89 -10.10
CA PRO A 158 -12.42 0.54 -10.37
C PRO A 158 -13.75 1.27 -10.14
N ASN A 159 -13.63 2.57 -9.98
CA ASN A 159 -14.70 3.54 -9.74
C ASN A 159 -15.40 3.45 -8.37
N ASP A 160 -14.76 2.92 -7.34
CA ASP A 160 -15.41 2.74 -6.04
C ASP A 160 -15.47 4.01 -5.17
N TYR A 161 -16.57 4.11 -4.42
CA TYR A 161 -16.69 4.99 -3.27
C TYR A 161 -15.89 4.43 -2.10
N VAL A 162 -15.08 5.24 -1.42
CA VAL A 162 -14.48 4.89 -0.13
C VAL A 162 -15.01 5.75 1.01
N ARG A 163 -15.20 5.14 2.17
CA ARG A 163 -15.68 5.81 3.39
C ARG A 163 -14.72 6.88 3.91
N LYS A 164 -13.41 6.70 3.69
CA LYS A 164 -12.38 7.64 4.15
C LYS A 164 -12.49 9.04 3.53
N HIS A 165 -13.14 9.16 2.37
CA HIS A 165 -13.31 10.41 1.62
C HIS A 165 -14.68 11.09 1.82
N ASN A 166 -15.38 10.69 2.89
CA ASN A 166 -16.68 11.18 3.27
C ASN A 166 -16.62 11.88 4.65
N PRO A 167 -16.67 13.21 4.73
CA PRO A 167 -16.56 13.93 5.99
C PRO A 167 -17.64 13.57 7.01
N ALA A 168 -18.91 13.51 6.60
CA ALA A 168 -20.03 13.39 7.53
C ALA A 168 -20.22 11.97 8.10
N ILE A 169 -19.89 10.91 7.36
CA ILE A 169 -20.06 9.52 7.81
C ILE A 169 -19.16 9.17 9.00
N LEU A 170 -18.06 9.93 9.19
CA LEU A 170 -17.13 9.74 10.30
C LEU A 170 -17.76 10.07 11.66
N PHE A 171 -18.91 10.73 11.74
CA PHE A 171 -19.46 11.23 13.00
C PHE A 171 -20.79 10.56 13.37
N HIS A 172 -20.88 10.02 14.59
CA HIS A 172 -22.14 9.44 15.11
C HIS A 172 -23.26 10.47 15.29
N SER A 173 -22.94 11.76 15.42
CA SER A 173 -23.92 12.87 15.36
C SER A 173 -24.57 13.04 13.97
N ILE A 174 -24.08 12.31 12.96
CA ILE A 174 -24.71 12.11 11.66
C ILE A 174 -25.24 10.68 11.52
N THR A 175 -24.41 9.66 11.77
CA THR A 175 -24.78 8.26 11.45
C THR A 175 -25.84 7.64 12.35
N GLN A 176 -26.10 8.23 13.53
CA GLN A 176 -27.20 7.82 14.41
C GLN A 176 -28.49 8.64 14.20
N ASP A 177 -28.50 9.60 13.27
CA ASP A 177 -29.69 10.37 12.87
C ASP A 177 -30.16 9.95 11.46
N ALA A 178 -31.28 9.24 11.39
CA ALA A 178 -31.85 8.71 10.15
C ALA A 178 -32.32 9.78 9.13
N THR A 179 -32.34 11.07 9.50
CA THR A 179 -32.60 12.18 8.58
C THR A 179 -31.28 12.74 8.05
N ARG A 180 -30.33 13.05 8.94
CA ARG A 180 -29.00 13.57 8.56
C ARG A 180 -28.22 12.59 7.70
N LEU A 181 -28.23 11.31 8.06
CA LEU A 181 -27.54 10.23 7.35
C LEU A 181 -27.95 10.15 5.86
N ARG A 182 -29.23 10.36 5.54
CA ARG A 182 -29.76 10.29 4.16
C ARG A 182 -29.46 11.54 3.31
N GLN A 183 -28.78 12.54 3.87
CA GLN A 183 -28.26 13.70 3.11
C GLN A 183 -26.90 13.41 2.46
N ILE A 184 -26.25 12.31 2.84
CA ILE A 184 -25.11 11.72 2.14
C ILE A 184 -25.67 10.88 0.99
N LYS A 185 -25.37 11.22 -0.27
CA LYS A 185 -26.09 10.72 -1.46
C LYS A 185 -25.15 10.41 -2.62
N ASN A 186 -25.65 9.69 -3.62
CA ASN A 186 -24.97 9.40 -4.88
C ASN A 186 -25.08 10.58 -5.87
N PHE A 187 -24.17 10.67 -6.85
CA PHE A 187 -24.23 11.63 -7.97
C PHE A 187 -25.52 11.58 -8.80
N THR A 188 -26.19 10.44 -8.91
CA THR A 188 -27.56 10.34 -9.46
C THR A 188 -28.52 11.31 -8.77
N SER A 189 -28.46 11.38 -7.44
CA SER A 189 -29.22 12.36 -6.65
C SER A 189 -28.71 13.79 -6.83
N PHE A 190 -27.43 14.02 -7.15
CA PHE A 190 -26.94 15.35 -7.50
C PHE A 190 -27.61 15.86 -8.78
N TYR A 191 -27.64 15.05 -9.84
CA TYR A 191 -28.27 15.46 -11.10
C TYR A 191 -29.79 15.61 -10.98
N ASP A 192 -30.48 14.76 -10.18
CA ASP A 192 -31.90 14.95 -9.89
C ASP A 192 -32.17 16.16 -8.97
N ASP A 193 -31.30 16.47 -8.01
CA ASP A 193 -31.42 17.67 -7.17
C ASP A 193 -31.10 18.95 -7.98
N LEU A 194 -30.17 18.90 -8.94
CA LEU A 194 -29.88 19.97 -9.90
C LEU A 194 -31.09 20.23 -10.80
N LYS A 195 -31.57 19.19 -11.50
CA LYS A 195 -32.68 19.24 -12.46
C LYS A 195 -34.00 19.71 -11.86
N ASN A 196 -34.27 19.39 -10.58
CA ASN A 196 -35.51 19.75 -9.89
C ASN A 196 -35.38 21.02 -9.03
N HIS A 197 -34.25 21.75 -9.11
CA HIS A 197 -33.95 22.92 -8.27
C HIS A 197 -34.01 22.64 -6.74
N ARG A 198 -33.46 21.49 -6.31
CA ARG A 198 -33.41 21.01 -4.92
C ARG A 198 -31.99 20.88 -4.32
N LEU A 199 -30.95 21.33 -5.02
CA LEU A 199 -29.59 21.39 -4.44
C LEU A 199 -29.53 22.23 -3.14
N PRO A 200 -28.91 21.74 -2.05
CA PRO A 200 -28.82 22.44 -0.78
C PRO A 200 -27.90 23.69 -0.84
N GLN A 201 -27.75 24.41 0.29
CA GLN A 201 -26.90 25.60 0.38
C GLN A 201 -25.45 25.29 0.76
N HIS A 202 -25.17 24.19 1.45
CA HIS A 202 -23.83 23.62 1.57
C HIS A 202 -23.77 22.27 0.87
N MET A 203 -22.77 22.06 0.02
CA MET A 203 -22.49 20.78 -0.63
C MET A 203 -21.05 20.39 -0.38
N PHE A 204 -20.84 19.12 -0.01
CA PHE A 204 -19.55 18.45 -0.18
C PHE A 204 -19.69 17.48 -1.36
N ILE A 205 -18.72 17.46 -2.26
CA ILE A 205 -18.72 16.60 -3.44
C ILE A 205 -17.36 15.90 -3.50
N THR A 206 -17.38 14.58 -3.55
CA THR A 206 -16.17 13.77 -3.77
C THR A 206 -16.37 12.84 -4.98
N PRO A 207 -15.41 12.76 -5.91
CA PRO A 207 -15.39 11.71 -6.93
C PRO A 207 -15.18 10.32 -6.30
N ASN A 208 -15.11 9.31 -7.15
CA ASN A 208 -14.63 7.98 -6.78
C ASN A 208 -13.10 7.87 -6.96
N MET A 209 -12.50 6.79 -6.43
CA MET A 209 -11.06 6.48 -6.43
C MET A 209 -10.38 6.50 -7.82
N THR A 210 -11.15 6.39 -8.90
CA THR A 210 -10.63 6.48 -10.28
C THR A 210 -10.68 7.91 -10.82
N ASN A 211 -11.66 8.73 -10.39
CA ASN A 211 -11.89 10.10 -10.84
C ASN A 211 -11.21 11.18 -9.98
N ASP A 212 -10.87 10.88 -8.72
CA ASP A 212 -10.22 11.82 -7.78
C ASP A 212 -8.71 11.96 -8.00
N ALA A 213 -8.07 10.91 -8.52
CA ALA A 213 -6.67 10.69 -8.92
C ALA A 213 -6.00 9.48 -8.22
N HIS A 214 -6.62 8.86 -7.20
CA HIS A 214 -5.99 7.80 -6.38
C HIS A 214 -5.49 6.62 -7.21
N ASP A 215 -6.39 5.99 -7.96
CA ASP A 215 -6.11 4.82 -8.81
C ASP A 215 -5.70 5.23 -10.24
N THR A 216 -5.53 6.54 -10.52
CA THR A 216 -5.23 7.07 -11.85
C THR A 216 -4.06 8.07 -11.87
N ASN A 217 -4.33 9.37 -12.03
CA ASN A 217 -3.37 10.48 -12.01
C ASN A 217 -4.07 11.84 -12.18
N ILE A 218 -3.33 12.91 -11.90
CA ILE A 218 -3.79 14.30 -12.00
C ILE A 218 -4.37 14.69 -13.38
N THR A 219 -3.89 14.15 -14.50
CA THR A 219 -4.43 14.46 -15.83
C THR A 219 -5.84 13.86 -16.00
N PHE A 220 -6.10 12.70 -15.40
CA PHE A 220 -7.40 12.05 -15.39
C PHE A 220 -8.40 12.83 -14.51
N ALA A 221 -8.02 13.16 -13.28
CA ALA A 221 -8.83 13.97 -12.36
C ALA A 221 -9.04 15.40 -12.84
N GLY A 222 -8.06 16.01 -13.52
CA GLY A 222 -8.21 17.30 -14.21
C GLY A 222 -9.21 17.22 -15.35
N THR A 223 -9.17 16.16 -16.16
CA THR A 223 -10.15 15.92 -17.24
C THR A 223 -11.56 15.70 -16.68
N TRP A 224 -11.71 14.91 -15.60
CA TRP A 224 -12.97 14.74 -14.88
C TRP A 224 -13.47 16.09 -14.34
N SER A 225 -12.60 16.86 -13.67
CA SER A 225 -12.95 18.16 -13.07
C SER A 225 -13.43 19.15 -14.10
N TRP A 226 -12.78 19.21 -15.27
CA TRP A 226 -13.22 20.06 -16.38
C TRP A 226 -14.57 19.61 -16.94
N ASN A 227 -14.77 18.31 -17.17
CA ASN A 227 -16.03 17.79 -17.70
C ASN A 227 -17.20 18.00 -16.71
N PHE A 228 -16.97 17.81 -15.41
CA PHE A 228 -17.95 18.04 -14.36
C PHE A 228 -18.29 19.54 -14.20
N LEU A 229 -17.27 20.41 -14.11
CA LEU A 229 -17.48 21.83 -13.83
C LEU A 229 -17.82 22.69 -15.05
N SER A 230 -17.40 22.33 -16.26
CA SER A 230 -17.56 23.21 -17.43
C SER A 230 -19.02 23.50 -17.76
N GLU A 231 -19.89 22.49 -17.79
CA GLU A 231 -21.34 22.68 -17.97
C GLU A 231 -22.03 23.27 -16.74
N LEU A 232 -21.62 22.84 -15.53
CA LEU A 232 -22.17 23.35 -14.27
C LEU A 232 -21.93 24.85 -14.09
N LEU A 233 -20.75 25.36 -14.47
CA LEU A 233 -20.42 26.77 -14.35
C LEU A 233 -21.29 27.67 -15.22
N GLU A 234 -21.76 27.20 -16.38
CA GLU A 234 -22.67 27.96 -17.26
C GLU A 234 -24.16 27.81 -16.84
N ASN A 235 -24.48 26.94 -15.87
CA ASN A 235 -25.84 26.75 -15.34
C ASN A 235 -26.20 27.82 -14.28
N GLU A 236 -27.17 28.70 -14.58
CA GLU A 236 -27.55 29.79 -13.66
C GLU A 236 -28.01 29.27 -12.28
N TYR A 237 -28.80 28.20 -12.20
CA TYR A 237 -29.28 27.67 -10.93
C TYR A 237 -28.16 27.08 -10.06
N PHE A 238 -27.10 26.54 -10.67
CA PHE A 238 -25.92 26.06 -9.95
C PHE A 238 -25.00 27.21 -9.54
N THR A 239 -24.67 28.11 -10.47
CA THR A 239 -23.58 29.11 -10.34
C THR A 239 -23.97 30.40 -9.62
N LYS A 240 -25.23 30.84 -9.70
CA LYS A 240 -25.67 32.15 -9.20
C LYS A 240 -25.56 32.26 -7.68
N ASP A 241 -24.85 33.29 -7.22
CA ASP A 241 -24.48 33.52 -5.82
C ASP A 241 -23.78 32.31 -5.14
N THR A 242 -23.20 31.39 -5.94
CA THR A 242 -22.48 30.21 -5.44
C THR A 242 -20.99 30.46 -5.43
N LEU A 243 -20.33 30.10 -4.33
CA LEU A 243 -18.89 29.95 -4.23
C LEU A 243 -18.54 28.47 -4.23
N ILE A 244 -17.60 28.07 -5.08
CA ILE A 244 -17.14 26.69 -5.25
C ILE A 244 -15.67 26.66 -4.88
N LEU A 245 -15.23 25.73 -4.04
CA LEU A 245 -13.83 25.42 -3.79
C LEU A 245 -13.51 24.08 -4.46
N LEU A 246 -12.66 24.09 -5.48
CA LEU A 246 -11.98 22.89 -5.98
C LEU A 246 -10.61 22.82 -5.33
N THR A 247 -10.30 21.71 -4.66
CA THR A 247 -9.07 21.52 -3.87
C THR A 247 -8.70 20.03 -3.78
N PHE A 248 -7.65 19.71 -3.04
CA PHE A 248 -7.18 18.35 -2.76
C PHE A 248 -7.26 18.06 -1.26
N ASP A 249 -7.26 16.79 -0.87
CA ASP A 249 -7.21 16.40 0.54
C ASP A 249 -5.84 16.70 1.18
N GLU A 250 -4.74 16.34 0.50
CA GLU A 250 -3.32 16.49 0.91
C GLU A 250 -2.35 16.57 -0.32
N ASN A 251 -1.04 16.59 -0.08
CA ASN A 251 -0.01 16.39 -1.12
C ASN A 251 0.45 14.91 -1.23
N SER A 252 1.07 14.51 -2.35
CA SER A 252 1.61 13.14 -2.49
C SER A 252 2.91 12.91 -1.71
N THR A 253 3.70 13.95 -1.47
CA THR A 253 5.09 13.85 -1.00
C THR A 253 5.22 14.25 0.47
N TYR A 254 5.10 13.26 1.37
CA TYR A 254 5.08 13.41 2.85
C TYR A 254 6.36 14.03 3.47
N LYS A 255 7.35 14.45 2.67
CA LYS A 255 8.57 15.18 3.08
C LYS A 255 8.53 16.67 2.72
N LEU A 256 7.63 17.09 1.85
CA LEU A 256 7.35 18.49 1.52
C LEU A 256 6.25 19.01 2.46
N GLY A 257 6.21 20.32 2.69
CA GLY A 257 5.08 20.92 3.40
C GLY A 257 3.76 20.68 2.66
N ASN A 258 2.69 20.41 3.40
CA ASN A 258 1.40 19.90 2.92
C ASN A 258 0.52 20.99 2.27
N LYS A 259 1.12 21.71 1.31
CA LYS A 259 0.52 22.79 0.53
C LYS A 259 -0.19 22.21 -0.70
N ILE A 260 -1.44 22.60 -0.91
CA ILE A 260 -2.36 22.00 -1.89
C ILE A 260 -2.94 23.04 -2.86
N TYR A 261 -3.13 22.63 -4.12
CA TYR A 261 -3.58 23.54 -5.17
C TYR A 261 -5.09 23.77 -5.10
N SER A 262 -5.53 25.01 -4.87
CA SER A 262 -6.93 25.29 -4.51
C SER A 262 -7.50 26.47 -5.29
N ILE A 263 -8.69 26.32 -5.88
CA ILE A 263 -9.33 27.33 -6.74
C ILE A 263 -10.72 27.68 -6.20
N LEU A 264 -11.01 28.98 -6.06
CA LEU A 264 -12.36 29.50 -5.89
C LEU A 264 -13.02 29.80 -7.23
N LEU A 265 -14.20 29.22 -7.46
CA LEU A 265 -15.00 29.27 -8.68
C LEU A 265 -16.45 29.68 -8.38
N GLY A 266 -17.25 29.88 -9.41
CA GLY A 266 -18.69 30.18 -9.29
C GLY A 266 -19.03 31.67 -9.28
N GLY A 267 -20.34 31.99 -9.36
CA GLY A 267 -20.84 33.33 -9.58
C GLY A 267 -20.67 34.30 -8.41
N ALA A 268 -20.30 33.80 -7.23
CA ALA A 268 -19.96 34.63 -6.07
C ALA A 268 -18.51 35.17 -6.11
N VAL A 269 -17.64 34.65 -6.98
CA VAL A 269 -16.28 35.19 -7.15
C VAL A 269 -16.36 36.59 -7.77
N PRO A 270 -15.85 37.65 -7.11
CA PRO A 270 -15.88 39.00 -7.67
C PRO A 270 -15.17 39.07 -9.03
N LYS A 271 -15.81 39.68 -10.04
CA LYS A 271 -15.29 39.71 -11.42
C LYS A 271 -13.87 40.27 -11.59
N HIS A 272 -13.38 41.05 -10.63
CA HIS A 272 -12.02 41.60 -10.64
C HIS A 272 -10.95 40.66 -10.06
N LEU A 273 -11.37 39.56 -9.40
CA LEU A 273 -10.52 38.49 -8.86
C LEU A 273 -10.46 37.25 -9.78
N ILE A 274 -11.24 37.22 -10.87
CA ILE A 274 -11.17 36.15 -11.88
C ILE A 274 -9.83 36.24 -12.62
N GLY A 275 -9.11 35.13 -12.71
CA GLY A 275 -7.76 35.07 -13.24
C GLY A 275 -6.72 35.77 -12.35
N LYS A 276 -6.94 35.77 -11.03
CA LYS A 276 -6.01 36.30 -10.01
C LYS A 276 -5.60 35.23 -9.00
N GLU A 277 -4.70 35.63 -8.11
CA GLU A 277 -4.13 34.82 -7.05
C GLU A 277 -4.38 35.47 -5.68
N ASP A 278 -4.59 34.66 -4.66
CA ASP A 278 -4.63 35.05 -3.25
C ASP A 278 -3.62 34.21 -2.45
N ASN A 279 -2.57 34.88 -1.96
CA ASN A 279 -1.48 34.27 -1.19
C ASN A 279 -1.71 34.34 0.34
N THR A 280 -2.91 34.71 0.79
CA THR A 280 -3.30 34.62 2.21
C THR A 280 -3.20 33.18 2.68
N TYR A 281 -2.60 32.95 3.85
CA TYR A 281 -2.52 31.61 4.43
C TYR A 281 -3.92 31.05 4.74
N TYR A 282 -4.23 29.88 4.20
CA TYR A 282 -5.45 29.13 4.47
C TYR A 282 -5.14 27.67 4.76
N ASN A 283 -6.09 27.01 5.41
CA ASN A 283 -6.13 25.56 5.59
C ASN A 283 -7.58 25.06 5.58
N HIS A 284 -7.81 23.74 5.65
CA HIS A 284 -9.16 23.15 5.67
C HIS A 284 -10.10 23.78 6.74
N TYR A 285 -9.57 24.18 7.90
CA TYR A 285 -10.34 24.87 8.95
C TYR A 285 -10.81 26.28 8.58
N SER A 286 -10.09 26.95 7.67
CA SER A 286 -10.46 28.26 7.12
C SER A 286 -11.79 28.20 6.36
N VAL A 287 -12.18 27.03 5.84
CA VAL A 287 -13.48 26.81 5.19
C VAL A 287 -14.62 26.88 6.22
N ILE A 288 -14.52 26.15 7.34
CA ILE A 288 -15.51 26.16 8.43
C ILE A 288 -15.65 27.59 9.00
N ALA A 289 -14.52 28.26 9.23
CA ALA A 289 -14.49 29.65 9.71
C ALA A 289 -15.20 30.60 8.73
N SER A 290 -14.92 30.47 7.43
CA SER A 290 -15.50 31.30 6.36
C SER A 290 -17.00 31.08 6.17
N LEU A 291 -17.48 29.83 6.27
CA LEU A 291 -18.90 29.50 6.19
C LEU A 291 -19.66 30.06 7.41
N SER A 292 -19.04 29.95 8.58
CA SER A 292 -19.55 30.50 9.83
C SER A 292 -19.65 32.02 9.78
N ALA A 293 -18.61 32.70 9.28
CA ALA A 293 -18.65 34.14 9.02
C ALA A 293 -19.70 34.54 7.96
N ASN A 294 -19.77 33.83 6.82
CA ASN A 294 -20.66 34.17 5.71
C ASN A 294 -22.15 34.09 6.08
N TRP A 295 -22.57 33.09 6.86
CA TRP A 295 -23.97 32.93 7.29
C TRP A 295 -24.24 33.43 8.71
N GLY A 296 -23.23 33.92 9.43
CA GLY A 296 -23.34 34.41 10.80
C GLY A 296 -23.65 33.31 11.82
N LEU A 297 -22.89 32.21 11.76
CA LEU A 297 -22.94 31.04 12.64
C LEU A 297 -21.76 31.10 13.63
N PRO A 298 -21.88 30.51 14.84
CA PRO A 298 -20.77 30.40 15.77
C PRO A 298 -19.72 29.38 15.31
N SER A 299 -18.56 29.40 15.94
CA SER A 299 -17.48 28.41 15.77
C SER A 299 -17.76 27.10 16.52
N LEU A 300 -17.16 26.00 16.08
CA LEU A 300 -17.07 24.73 16.83
C LEU A 300 -16.17 24.86 18.08
N GLY A 301 -15.42 25.95 18.22
CA GLY A 301 -14.43 26.15 19.28
C GLY A 301 -13.15 25.34 19.06
N ARG A 302 -12.90 24.87 17.83
CA ARG A 302 -11.74 24.04 17.46
C ARG A 302 -10.84 24.88 16.54
N TRP A 303 -10.08 24.28 15.63
CA TRP A 303 -9.12 25.05 14.82
C TRP A 303 -9.79 26.04 13.85
N ASP A 304 -11.09 25.85 13.59
CA ASP A 304 -11.96 26.83 12.94
C ASP A 304 -12.05 28.18 13.69
N CYS A 305 -11.76 28.21 15.00
CA CYS A 305 -11.84 29.40 15.82
C CYS A 305 -10.69 30.38 15.54
N GLY A 306 -9.48 29.90 15.28
CA GLY A 306 -8.29 30.72 15.02
C GLY A 306 -7.98 30.93 13.54
N ALA A 307 -8.49 30.04 12.68
CA ALA A 307 -8.24 30.04 11.23
C ALA A 307 -8.64 31.36 10.53
N ASN A 308 -7.94 31.65 9.43
CA ASN A 308 -8.23 32.79 8.56
C ASN A 308 -9.58 32.63 7.84
N LEU A 309 -10.18 33.76 7.46
CA LEU A 309 -11.37 33.78 6.61
C LEU A 309 -10.93 33.99 5.16
N LEU A 310 -11.51 33.27 4.20
CA LEU A 310 -11.30 33.51 2.76
C LEU A 310 -11.49 35.02 2.47
N SER A 311 -10.56 35.61 1.73
CA SER A 311 -10.36 37.07 1.60
C SER A 311 -11.64 37.84 1.26
N LEU A 312 -12.46 37.31 0.35
CA LEU A 312 -13.74 37.89 -0.04
C LEU A 312 -14.81 37.92 1.07
N ILE A 313 -14.66 37.13 2.15
CA ILE A 313 -15.46 37.21 3.39
C ILE A 313 -14.75 38.05 4.45
N ALA A 314 -13.42 37.98 4.54
CA ALA A 314 -12.61 38.82 5.42
C ALA A 314 -12.87 40.33 5.16
N GLU A 315 -12.86 40.74 3.88
CA GLU A 315 -13.21 42.09 3.44
C GLU A 315 -14.61 42.52 3.92
N LYS A 316 -15.61 41.67 3.69
CA LYS A 316 -17.03 41.95 4.02
C LYS A 316 -17.34 41.97 5.52
N THR A 317 -16.52 41.28 6.33
CA THR A 317 -16.64 41.25 7.79
C THR A 317 -15.76 42.29 8.49
N GLY A 318 -14.81 42.91 7.77
CA GLY A 318 -13.75 43.71 8.36
C GLY A 318 -12.73 42.90 9.17
N TYR A 319 -12.70 41.57 9.00
CA TYR A 319 -11.73 40.71 9.67
C TYR A 319 -10.36 40.85 9.02
N VAL A 320 -9.34 41.12 9.85
CA VAL A 320 -7.94 41.11 9.39
C VAL A 320 -7.40 39.69 9.58
N ASN A 321 -7.00 39.06 8.47
CA ASN A 321 -6.33 37.75 8.50
C ASN A 321 -4.93 37.84 9.13
N TRP A 322 -4.45 36.70 9.62
CA TRP A 322 -3.09 36.52 10.11
C TRP A 322 -2.11 36.39 8.94
N GLU A 323 -1.02 37.16 8.99
CA GLU A 323 0.19 36.94 8.22
C GLU A 323 0.97 35.80 8.90
N VAL A 324 1.10 34.64 8.23
CA VAL A 324 1.78 33.44 8.76
C VAL A 324 3.10 33.21 8.04
N ASP A 325 4.17 32.98 8.80
CA ASP A 325 5.49 32.58 8.30
C ASP A 325 5.48 31.08 7.97
N THR A 326 5.29 30.76 6.69
CA THR A 326 5.21 29.38 6.21
C THR A 326 6.57 28.74 5.93
N SER A 327 7.71 29.44 6.13
CA SER A 327 9.04 28.92 5.76
C SER A 327 9.50 27.70 6.58
N ASN A 328 8.83 27.38 7.69
CA ASN A 328 9.06 26.18 8.49
C ASN A 328 7.74 25.42 8.76
N LEU A 329 6.71 25.65 7.95
CA LEU A 329 5.41 24.98 8.10
C LEU A 329 5.38 23.68 7.30
N TYR A 330 4.99 22.59 7.97
CA TYR A 330 4.84 21.28 7.35
C TYR A 330 3.35 20.88 7.25
N LEU A 331 2.66 20.61 8.37
CA LEU A 331 1.30 20.06 8.39
C LEU A 331 1.20 18.64 7.80
N ASN A 332 2.22 17.82 8.08
CA ASN A 332 2.36 16.45 7.58
C ASN A 332 1.91 15.38 8.61
N HIS A 333 1.71 15.77 9.88
CA HIS A 333 1.45 14.85 10.99
C HIS A 333 0.45 15.43 12.01
N SER A 334 -0.49 14.61 12.44
CA SER A 334 -1.35 14.84 13.60
C SER A 334 -0.55 14.87 14.90
N TYR A 335 -1.08 15.56 15.90
CA TYR A 335 -0.69 15.41 17.31
C TYR A 335 -1.29 14.12 17.90
N PRO A 336 -0.81 13.61 19.04
CA PRO A 336 -1.38 12.45 19.74
C PRO A 336 -2.89 12.60 20.03
N GLY A 337 -3.63 11.50 20.00
CA GLY A 337 -5.10 11.53 20.20
C GLY A 337 -5.78 10.17 20.11
N PRO A 338 -7.10 10.11 20.35
CA PRO A 338 -7.85 8.85 20.47
C PRO A 338 -8.02 8.08 19.16
N LEU A 339 -7.88 8.74 18.00
CA LEU A 339 -7.95 8.10 16.69
C LEU A 339 -6.56 7.78 16.10
N SER A 340 -5.48 8.05 16.84
CA SER A 340 -4.12 7.69 16.45
C SER A 340 -3.86 6.19 16.65
N THR A 341 -3.14 5.60 15.70
CA THR A 341 -2.57 4.24 15.78
C THR A 341 -1.13 4.24 16.30
N SER A 342 -0.34 5.26 15.96
CA SER A 342 1.07 5.37 16.35
C SER A 342 1.29 6.01 17.73
N SER A 343 0.41 6.95 18.07
CA SER A 343 0.53 7.92 19.17
C SER A 343 -0.79 8.03 19.93
N HIS A 344 -1.44 6.88 20.17
CA HIS A 344 -2.75 6.79 20.79
C HIS A 344 -2.79 7.43 22.19
N THR A 345 -3.77 8.30 22.44
CA THR A 345 -4.14 8.72 23.80
C THR A 345 -5.66 8.71 23.97
N PRO A 346 -6.22 8.19 25.09
CA PRO A 346 -7.66 8.00 25.23
C PRO A 346 -8.46 9.31 25.44
N ASN A 347 -7.79 10.46 25.50
CA ASN A 347 -8.38 11.75 25.84
C ASN A 347 -8.82 12.51 24.58
N TRP A 348 -10.13 12.70 24.40
CA TRP A 348 -10.67 13.51 23.32
C TRP A 348 -10.35 15.00 23.49
N PRO A 349 -9.76 15.68 22.48
CA PRO A 349 -9.43 17.11 22.57
C PRO A 349 -10.65 17.97 22.91
N VAL A 350 -10.57 18.65 24.06
CA VAL A 350 -11.62 19.53 24.60
C VAL A 350 -11.60 20.86 23.85
N PRO A 351 -12.69 21.24 23.17
CA PRO A 351 -12.77 22.49 22.42
C PRO A 351 -12.79 23.72 23.35
N LEU A 352 -12.44 24.88 22.79
CA LEU A 352 -12.64 26.18 23.43
C LEU A 352 -14.13 26.43 23.67
N THR A 353 -14.49 26.90 24.87
CA THR A 353 -15.89 27.19 25.25
C THR A 353 -16.19 28.67 25.49
N LYS A 354 -15.15 29.52 25.49
CA LYS A 354 -15.18 30.97 25.69
C LYS A 354 -14.02 31.60 24.90
N GLY A 355 -14.29 32.50 23.96
CA GLY A 355 -13.26 33.16 23.16
C GLY A 355 -13.81 33.98 22.00
N SER A 356 -12.94 34.75 21.34
CA SER A 356 -13.26 35.55 20.16
C SER A 356 -12.70 34.88 18.91
N CYS A 357 -13.48 33.96 18.35
CA CYS A 357 -13.14 33.25 17.11
C CYS A 357 -13.22 34.17 15.87
N SER A 358 -12.49 33.84 14.80
CA SER A 358 -12.42 34.62 13.56
C SER A 358 -13.78 34.89 12.92
N ALA A 359 -14.70 33.92 12.98
CA ALA A 359 -16.08 34.06 12.53
C ALA A 359 -16.93 35.09 13.30
N GLY A 360 -16.44 35.65 14.43
CA GLY A 360 -17.06 36.78 15.14
C GLY A 360 -18.34 36.48 15.96
N HIS A 361 -19.00 35.33 15.74
CA HIS A 361 -20.30 35.01 16.35
C HIS A 361 -20.24 34.10 17.60
N GLY A 362 -19.08 34.00 18.24
CA GLY A 362 -18.88 33.19 19.44
C GLY A 362 -18.76 31.69 19.13
N ILE A 363 -19.12 30.85 20.10
CA ILE A 363 -18.92 29.39 20.08
C ILE A 363 -20.27 28.66 20.24
N LEU A 364 -20.40 27.51 19.58
CA LEU A 364 -21.60 26.68 19.52
C LEU A 364 -22.17 26.36 20.91
N LYS A 365 -23.47 26.54 21.09
CA LYS A 365 -24.16 26.30 22.38
C LYS A 365 -24.08 24.83 22.83
N ALA A 366 -24.03 23.87 21.91
CA ALA A 366 -23.84 22.46 22.22
C ALA A 366 -22.46 22.20 22.82
N VAL A 367 -21.40 22.73 22.20
CA VAL A 367 -20.02 22.72 22.72
C VAL A 367 -19.95 23.35 24.12
N HIS A 368 -20.54 24.53 24.32
CA HIS A 368 -20.59 25.13 25.65
C HIS A 368 -21.35 24.26 26.67
N LYS A 369 -22.50 23.66 26.29
CA LYS A 369 -23.28 22.78 27.18
C LYS A 369 -22.48 21.57 27.67
N ILE A 370 -21.65 20.97 26.80
CA ILE A 370 -20.89 19.75 27.10
C ILE A 370 -19.57 20.07 27.81
N TYR A 371 -18.82 21.08 27.36
CA TYR A 371 -17.43 21.29 27.76
C TYR A 371 -17.19 22.49 28.71
N LYS A 372 -18.22 23.23 29.15
CA LYS A 372 -18.10 24.49 29.95
C LYS A 372 -17.21 24.45 31.20
N ASP A 373 -17.05 23.28 31.81
CA ASP A 373 -16.34 23.07 33.07
C ASP A 373 -14.89 22.55 32.85
N PHE A 374 -14.49 22.34 31.60
CA PHE A 374 -13.17 21.86 31.21
C PHE A 374 -12.32 22.98 30.59
N ALA A 375 -11.00 22.87 30.69
CA ALA A 375 -10.06 23.72 29.97
C ALA A 375 -9.86 23.20 28.53
N PRO A 376 -9.67 24.07 27.52
CA PRO A 376 -9.38 23.63 26.15
C PRO A 376 -8.04 22.89 26.08
N THR A 377 -7.96 21.84 25.26
CA THR A 377 -6.73 21.05 25.10
C THR A 377 -5.63 21.81 24.37
N TYR A 378 -5.98 22.56 23.32
CA TYR A 378 -5.05 23.34 22.50
C TYR A 378 -5.38 24.83 22.48
N ASN A 379 -4.43 25.68 22.07
CA ASN A 379 -4.71 27.08 21.78
C ASN A 379 -5.40 27.24 20.42
N TYR A 380 -6.68 26.87 20.37
CA TYR A 380 -7.56 26.98 19.21
C TYR A 380 -7.76 28.41 18.66
N THR A 381 -7.20 29.45 19.29
CA THR A 381 -7.20 30.82 18.74
C THR A 381 -6.00 31.11 17.82
N SER A 382 -5.07 30.16 17.68
CA SER A 382 -3.97 30.20 16.72
C SER A 382 -4.45 29.95 15.29
N PRO A 383 -3.92 30.64 14.26
CA PRO A 383 -4.24 30.36 12.85
C PRO A 383 -3.71 29.01 12.35
N VAL A 384 -2.71 28.44 13.03
CA VAL A 384 -2.03 27.19 12.66
C VAL A 384 -2.26 26.14 13.77
N PRO A 385 -2.62 24.89 13.42
CA PRO A 385 -2.76 23.80 14.38
C PRO A 385 -1.38 23.33 14.88
N TYR A 386 -1.18 23.33 16.20
CA TYR A 386 0.08 22.90 16.83
C TYR A 386 -0.17 22.25 18.19
N ASP A 387 0.78 21.40 18.62
CA ASP A 387 0.89 20.95 20.01
C ASP A 387 2.33 21.13 20.51
N ALA A 388 2.47 21.76 21.68
CA ALA A 388 3.75 21.97 22.34
C ALA A 388 4.27 20.71 23.06
N ALA A 389 3.40 19.76 23.44
CA ALA A 389 3.79 18.54 24.13
C ALA A 389 4.43 17.52 23.18
N SER A 390 3.79 17.24 22.03
CA SER A 390 4.35 16.40 20.96
C SER A 390 5.43 17.11 20.13
N LYS A 391 5.51 18.44 20.18
CA LYS A 391 6.26 19.33 19.27
C LYS A 391 5.72 19.38 17.84
N THR A 392 4.47 18.99 17.60
CA THR A 392 3.80 19.10 16.30
C THR A 392 3.62 20.57 15.91
N ASN A 393 4.20 20.99 14.79
CA ASN A 393 4.12 22.34 14.19
C ASN A 393 4.55 23.52 15.10
N VAL A 394 5.43 23.29 16.08
CA VAL A 394 5.92 24.35 16.97
C VAL A 394 6.87 25.33 16.28
N GLY A 395 6.90 26.58 16.76
CA GLY A 395 7.83 27.62 16.27
C GLY A 395 7.40 28.36 15.00
N VAL A 396 6.27 27.99 14.40
CA VAL A 396 5.64 28.74 13.30
C VAL A 396 5.20 30.11 13.81
N LYS A 397 5.64 31.19 13.14
CA LYS A 397 5.36 32.57 13.54
C LYS A 397 4.16 33.12 12.80
N TYR A 398 3.40 33.98 13.46
CA TYR A 398 2.30 34.71 12.83
C TYR A 398 2.10 36.09 13.46
N THR A 399 1.62 37.05 12.67
CA THR A 399 1.31 38.41 13.13
C THR A 399 0.00 38.89 12.51
N ARG A 400 -0.62 39.90 13.12
CA ARG A 400 -1.81 40.56 12.58
C ARG A 400 -1.77 42.05 12.86
N LYS A 401 -1.67 42.85 11.81
CA LYS A 401 -1.67 44.31 11.89
C LYS A 401 -3.10 44.84 12.01
N LEU A 402 -3.66 44.79 13.21
CA LEU A 402 -4.91 45.48 13.52
C LEU A 402 -4.68 47.00 13.37
N SER A 403 -5.41 47.63 12.44
CA SER A 403 -5.43 49.09 12.34
C SER A 403 -6.09 49.67 13.59
N GLN A 404 -5.53 50.77 14.11
CA GLN A 404 -6.24 51.57 15.11
C GLN A 404 -7.45 52.19 14.41
N SER A 405 -8.65 51.81 14.83
CA SER A 405 -9.88 52.36 14.27
C SER A 405 -9.95 53.85 14.57
N PHE A 406 -10.22 54.65 13.53
CA PHE A 406 -10.58 56.05 13.72
C PHE A 406 -11.85 56.10 14.56
N ALA A 407 -11.75 56.69 15.74
CA ALA A 407 -12.91 56.92 16.60
C ALA A 407 -13.83 57.93 15.91
N PHE A 408 -14.99 57.49 15.44
CA PHE A 408 -16.08 58.40 15.11
C PHE A 408 -16.52 59.11 16.39
N GLU A 409 -16.38 60.43 16.43
CA GLU A 409 -16.93 61.24 17.51
C GLU A 409 -18.47 61.15 17.49
N PRO A 410 -19.13 60.75 18.58
CA PRO A 410 -20.58 60.89 18.69
C PRO A 410 -20.94 62.37 18.86
N ALA A 411 -21.81 62.88 17.98
CA ALA A 411 -22.32 64.24 18.10
C ALA A 411 -23.01 64.44 19.47
N ALA A 412 -22.79 65.61 20.09
CA ALA A 412 -23.07 65.84 21.50
C ALA A 412 -24.57 65.76 21.86
N GLY A 413 -24.89 65.04 22.95
CA GLY A 413 -26.27 64.78 23.39
C GLY A 413 -26.42 64.44 24.89
N HIS A 414 -25.84 65.27 25.76
CA HIS A 414 -26.00 65.32 27.24
C HIS A 414 -25.69 64.07 28.12
N ALA A 415 -25.20 64.42 29.32
CA ALA A 415 -24.81 63.64 30.52
C ALA A 415 -25.69 62.41 30.90
N ASP A 416 -25.22 61.46 31.73
CA ASP A 416 -24.21 61.59 32.81
C ASP A 416 -23.31 60.34 33.00
N ALA A 417 -22.32 60.42 33.90
CA ALA A 417 -21.12 59.58 33.91
C ALA A 417 -21.21 58.26 34.71
N GLY A 418 -20.55 57.21 34.18
CA GLY A 418 -20.27 55.95 34.88
C GLY A 418 -18.99 55.28 34.35
N ARG A 419 -17.91 55.28 35.16
CA ARG A 419 -16.57 54.82 34.72
C ARG A 419 -16.52 53.34 34.35
N ARG A 420 -15.87 53.03 33.20
CA ARG A 420 -15.10 51.80 32.99
C ARG A 420 -13.72 52.17 32.44
N ASN A 421 -12.69 51.46 32.86
CA ASN A 421 -11.31 51.71 32.43
C ASN A 421 -11.08 51.18 31.01
N VAL A 422 -10.48 51.99 30.15
CA VAL A 422 -9.98 51.56 28.83
C VAL A 422 -8.55 51.06 28.99
N MET A 423 -8.33 49.76 28.79
CA MET A 423 -6.98 49.19 28.76
C MET A 423 -6.43 49.28 27.32
N LYS A 424 -5.32 49.99 27.14
CA LYS A 424 -4.63 50.06 25.84
C LYS A 424 -3.97 48.72 25.54
N ILE A 425 -4.19 48.18 24.35
CA ILE A 425 -3.49 47.01 23.81
C ILE A 425 -2.51 47.50 22.74
N GLY A 426 -1.24 47.11 22.86
CA GLY A 426 -0.20 47.37 21.86
C GLY A 426 -0.18 46.29 20.76
N PRO A 427 0.64 46.45 19.71
CA PRO A 427 0.76 45.44 18.65
C PRO A 427 1.28 44.11 19.23
N SER A 428 0.48 43.05 19.10
CA SER A 428 0.80 41.72 19.62
C SER A 428 1.63 40.92 18.63
N VAL A 429 2.94 40.85 18.87
CA VAL A 429 3.78 39.75 18.36
C VAL A 429 3.68 38.61 19.36
N VAL A 430 3.27 37.43 18.90
CA VAL A 430 3.17 36.22 19.73
C VAL A 430 4.25 35.24 19.24
N ASP A 431 5.25 34.99 20.08
CA ASP A 431 6.26 33.96 19.84
C ASP A 431 5.89 32.70 20.62
N ALA A 432 5.98 31.53 19.98
CA ALA A 432 5.53 30.26 20.54
C ALA A 432 6.62 29.64 21.43
N ARG A 433 6.93 30.28 22.56
CA ARG A 433 7.96 29.83 23.51
C ARG A 433 7.49 29.83 24.97
N GLU A 434 7.77 28.69 25.61
CA GLU A 434 7.79 28.38 27.05
C GLU A 434 7.14 29.36 28.04
N THR A 435 6.03 28.94 28.64
CA THR A 435 5.61 29.37 29.99
C THR A 435 5.40 28.16 30.88
N ASN A 436 6.50 27.63 31.44
CA ASN A 436 6.47 26.55 32.43
C ASN A 436 6.83 27.12 33.81
N SER A 437 5.86 27.21 34.73
CA SER A 437 6.07 27.73 36.08
C SER A 437 5.03 27.22 37.07
N ALA A 438 5.53 26.65 38.17
CA ALA A 438 4.86 26.44 39.45
C ALA A 438 3.50 25.69 39.48
N VAL A 439 3.58 24.36 39.65
CA VAL A 439 3.05 23.76 40.90
C VAL A 439 4.12 22.84 41.49
N THR A 440 4.47 23.05 42.76
CA THR A 440 5.33 22.13 43.52
C THR A 440 4.84 22.09 44.96
N GLY A 441 4.46 20.91 45.45
CA GLY A 441 4.11 20.69 46.85
C GLY A 441 3.01 19.65 47.07
N LEU A 442 3.14 18.89 48.16
CA LEU A 442 2.18 17.91 48.72
C LEU A 442 1.92 16.71 47.79
N LEU A 443 2.26 15.46 48.15
CA LEU A 443 2.17 14.81 49.47
C LEU A 443 3.35 13.85 49.76
N THR A 444 3.43 13.41 51.02
CA THR A 444 4.36 12.37 51.53
C THR A 444 3.58 11.43 52.46
N TYR A 445 4.12 10.22 52.73
CA TYR A 445 3.44 9.07 53.36
C TYR A 445 2.36 8.43 52.47
N HIS A 446 2.11 7.11 52.49
CA HIS A 446 2.42 6.10 53.52
C HIS A 446 3.19 4.87 53.00
N GLN A 447 3.64 4.00 53.91
CA GLN A 447 4.39 2.77 53.63
C GLN A 447 3.82 1.55 54.41
N ASP A 448 4.17 0.35 53.92
CA ASP A 448 4.24 -0.97 54.58
C ASP A 448 3.01 -1.93 54.68
N LEU A 449 3.38 -3.24 54.65
CA LEU A 449 2.61 -4.49 54.83
C LEU A 449 1.69 -4.88 53.64
N VAL A 450 1.60 -6.14 53.21
CA VAL A 450 1.81 -7.45 53.88
C VAL A 450 2.92 -8.31 53.21
N LYS A 451 3.36 -9.40 53.87
CA LYS A 451 4.47 -10.29 53.47
C LYS A 451 4.11 -11.77 53.73
N MET A 452 4.79 -12.72 53.06
CA MET A 452 4.72 -14.20 53.22
C MET A 452 3.41 -14.84 52.67
N THR A 453 3.37 -16.11 52.23
CA THR A 453 4.23 -17.29 52.50
C THR A 453 4.91 -17.92 51.25
N GLY A 454 5.83 -18.87 51.47
CA GLY A 454 6.46 -19.75 50.46
C GLY A 454 6.55 -21.21 50.96
N MET A 455 7.55 -21.98 50.47
CA MET A 455 7.86 -23.43 50.63
C MET A 455 7.59 -24.24 49.35
N ASP A 456 8.43 -25.21 48.91
CA ASP A 456 9.77 -25.64 49.35
C ASP A 456 10.56 -26.40 48.23
N GLU A 457 11.83 -26.75 48.48
CA GLU A 457 12.76 -27.49 47.60
C GLU A 457 12.94 -28.98 48.00
N GLU A 458 13.54 -29.81 47.12
CA GLU A 458 14.58 -30.85 47.42
C GLU A 458 15.17 -31.38 46.06
N ASN A 459 16.49 -31.38 45.78
CA ASN A 459 17.58 -32.32 46.17
C ASN A 459 17.44 -33.75 45.53
N ILE A 460 18.44 -34.55 45.08
CA ILE A 460 19.88 -34.86 45.39
C ILE A 460 20.55 -35.38 44.06
N PHE A 461 21.86 -35.63 43.79
CA PHE A 461 23.23 -35.10 44.11
C PHE A 461 24.29 -36.15 43.59
N ILE A 462 25.61 -35.94 43.78
CA ILE A 462 26.77 -36.92 43.72
C ILE A 462 27.55 -37.12 42.39
N GLN A 463 28.84 -37.53 42.52
CA GLN A 463 29.98 -37.39 41.58
C GLN A 463 30.72 -38.72 41.22
N HIS A 464 31.83 -38.58 40.47
CA HIS A 464 32.94 -39.53 40.17
C HIS A 464 32.73 -40.49 38.97
N GLY A 465 33.75 -40.86 38.18
CA GLY A 465 35.17 -40.42 38.17
C GLY A 465 36.02 -41.10 37.07
N SER A 466 37.24 -40.59 36.83
CA SER A 466 38.30 -41.19 35.97
C SER A 466 39.04 -42.35 36.72
N PRO A 467 40.03 -43.13 36.18
CA PRO A 467 40.92 -42.83 35.02
C PRO A 467 41.54 -43.99 34.16
N GLN A 468 42.35 -43.58 33.16
CA GLN A 468 43.62 -44.19 32.70
C GLN A 468 43.72 -45.49 31.84
N SER A 469 44.91 -45.64 31.25
CA SER A 469 45.51 -46.77 30.51
C SER A 469 45.23 -46.89 28.99
N VAL A 470 46.14 -47.28 28.07
CA VAL A 470 47.59 -47.04 27.78
C VAL A 470 48.13 -48.16 26.86
N ARG A 471 48.83 -47.78 25.78
CA ARG A 471 49.82 -48.55 24.95
C ARG A 471 49.42 -49.59 23.89
N SER A 472 50.40 -49.73 22.97
CA SER A 472 50.70 -50.73 21.92
C SER A 472 49.89 -50.67 20.61
N SER A 473 50.45 -50.51 19.39
CA SER A 473 51.79 -50.69 18.74
C SER A 473 51.99 -52.02 18.00
N ILE A 474 52.88 -52.02 16.98
CA ILE A 474 53.19 -53.07 15.96
C ILE A 474 52.24 -52.96 14.75
N SER A 475 52.60 -52.74 13.46
CA SER A 475 53.85 -52.67 12.65
C SER A 475 54.18 -53.87 11.75
N HIS A 476 53.96 -53.70 10.44
CA HIS A 476 54.69 -54.19 9.24
C HIS A 476 54.07 -53.42 8.03
N GLY A 477 54.69 -53.14 6.87
CA GLY A 477 55.76 -53.79 6.11
C GLY A 477 55.15 -54.38 4.82
N THR A 478 55.69 -54.25 3.59
CA THR A 478 56.96 -53.66 3.11
C THR A 478 56.96 -53.63 1.56
N THR A 479 57.58 -52.60 0.92
CA THR A 479 58.18 -52.61 -0.47
C THR A 479 57.27 -52.96 -1.68
N SER A 480 57.53 -52.64 -2.96
CA SER A 480 58.49 -51.81 -3.74
C SER A 480 57.83 -51.60 -5.15
N HIS A 481 58.26 -50.80 -6.15
CA HIS A 481 59.57 -50.32 -6.61
C HIS A 481 59.48 -48.95 -7.32
N SER A 482 60.62 -48.29 -7.50
CA SER A 482 60.84 -47.26 -8.54
C SER A 482 61.95 -47.74 -9.50
N PRO A 483 62.04 -47.16 -10.72
CA PRO A 483 63.34 -46.64 -11.15
C PRO A 483 63.30 -45.40 -12.07
N PHE A 484 64.15 -44.38 -11.78
CA PHE A 484 64.89 -43.48 -12.72
C PHE A 484 64.11 -42.70 -13.83
N SER A 485 64.53 -41.57 -14.42
CA SER A 485 65.58 -40.51 -14.28
C SER A 485 65.10 -39.34 -15.20
N SER A 486 65.51 -38.07 -15.18
CA SER A 486 66.78 -37.40 -14.82
C SER A 486 66.54 -35.91 -14.49
N ALA A 487 67.52 -35.23 -13.89
CA ALA A 487 67.45 -33.80 -13.56
C ALA A 487 68.25 -32.89 -14.51
N VAL A 488 67.90 -31.60 -14.58
CA VAL A 488 68.83 -30.44 -14.72
C VAL A 488 68.26 -29.25 -13.92
N SER A 489 69.13 -28.39 -13.39
CA SER A 489 68.86 -27.10 -12.70
C SER A 489 70.06 -26.16 -12.99
N PRO A 490 70.26 -24.97 -12.37
CA PRO A 490 69.39 -24.08 -11.58
C PRO A 490 69.47 -22.59 -12.02
N THR A 491 68.81 -21.64 -11.32
CA THR A 491 69.38 -20.33 -10.88
C THR A 491 68.39 -19.51 -10.01
N SER A 492 68.90 -18.51 -9.26
CA SER A 492 68.21 -17.63 -8.28
C SER A 492 69.11 -16.37 -8.02
N PRO A 493 68.91 -15.44 -7.03
CA PRO A 493 67.82 -15.23 -6.05
C PRO A 493 67.37 -13.74 -5.76
N ALA A 494 66.31 -13.59 -4.94
CA ALA A 494 66.03 -12.56 -3.89
C ALA A 494 66.10 -11.01 -4.10
N GLN A 495 65.10 -10.25 -3.57
CA GLN A 495 65.25 -9.25 -2.46
C GLN A 495 63.95 -8.49 -2.01
N SER A 496 63.60 -8.62 -0.71
CA SER A 496 63.26 -7.59 0.34
C SER A 496 63.13 -6.08 0.04
N VAL A 497 62.27 -5.23 0.68
CA VAL A 497 61.08 -5.33 1.60
C VAL A 497 60.24 -4.00 1.62
N SER A 498 58.97 -4.05 2.09
CA SER A 498 58.20 -3.06 2.91
C SER A 498 57.87 -1.61 2.46
N LEU A 499 56.63 -1.15 2.77
CA LEU A 499 56.24 0.27 3.03
C LEU A 499 55.09 0.36 4.10
N PRO A 500 54.77 1.54 4.71
CA PRO A 500 54.15 1.66 6.05
C PRO A 500 52.71 2.27 6.13
N VAL A 501 52.33 2.89 7.27
CA VAL A 501 50.95 2.98 7.85
C VAL A 501 50.65 4.34 8.56
N VAL A 502 49.46 4.96 8.33
CA VAL A 502 48.73 6.00 9.17
C VAL A 502 49.41 7.42 9.25
N PRO A 503 48.71 8.61 9.29
CA PRO A 503 47.58 9.05 10.17
C PRO A 503 46.42 9.92 9.53
N PRO A 504 45.41 10.41 10.32
CA PRO A 504 44.18 11.11 9.84
C PRO A 504 44.06 12.63 10.20
N THR A 505 42.83 13.21 10.07
CA THR A 505 42.37 14.62 10.34
C THR A 505 42.80 15.70 9.31
N GLU A 506 42.11 16.83 9.07
CA GLU A 506 40.96 17.50 9.73
C GLU A 506 40.00 18.22 8.71
N ALA A 507 39.23 19.26 9.08
CA ALA A 507 38.06 19.81 8.31
C ALA A 507 38.22 21.26 7.76
N ILE A 508 37.10 21.90 7.34
CA ILE A 508 36.91 23.23 6.65
C ILE A 508 36.95 23.10 5.10
N GLY A 509 36.13 23.76 4.26
CA GLY A 509 34.90 24.55 4.49
C GLY A 509 34.58 25.59 3.38
N LEU A 510 33.30 25.68 2.94
CA LEU A 510 32.66 26.70 2.04
C LEU A 510 33.14 26.87 0.58
N ALA A 511 32.22 26.69 -0.39
CA ALA A 511 31.75 27.70 -1.36
C ALA A 511 30.83 27.10 -2.46
N ASP A 512 29.89 27.89 -2.99
CA ASP A 512 28.94 27.49 -4.05
C ASP A 512 29.57 27.45 -5.46
N LEU A 513 28.96 26.66 -6.36
CA LEU A 513 28.90 26.98 -7.80
C LEU A 513 27.77 26.18 -8.50
N ASP A 514 26.93 26.89 -9.26
CA ASP A 514 25.85 26.29 -10.07
C ASP A 514 26.36 25.42 -11.23
N ALA A 515 25.63 24.34 -11.51
CA ALA A 515 25.80 23.53 -12.72
C ALA A 515 24.46 22.94 -13.21
N ALA A 516 23.53 23.82 -13.58
CA ALA A 516 22.41 23.44 -14.45
C ALA A 516 22.93 23.02 -15.85
N SER A 517 22.07 22.36 -16.63
CA SER A 517 22.34 21.78 -17.96
C SER A 517 23.11 20.44 -17.98
N LEU A 518 22.36 19.35 -18.16
CA LEU A 518 22.61 18.39 -19.24
C LEU A 518 21.34 17.57 -19.54
N VAL A 519 20.58 17.96 -20.57
CA VAL A 519 19.40 17.23 -21.06
C VAL A 519 19.79 16.38 -22.27
N PRO A 520 19.57 15.06 -22.27
CA PRO A 520 19.68 14.24 -23.46
C PRO A 520 18.53 14.54 -24.43
N MET A 521 18.82 15.20 -25.55
CA MET A 521 17.82 15.51 -26.58
C MET A 521 17.46 14.28 -27.43
N GLY A 522 16.20 13.84 -27.30
CA GLY A 522 15.30 13.61 -28.45
C GLY A 522 15.58 12.43 -29.40
N TYR A 523 14.71 11.41 -29.31
CA TYR A 523 14.29 10.62 -30.48
C TYR A 523 12.76 10.64 -30.62
N SER A 524 12.24 11.66 -31.29
CA SER A 524 10.82 11.81 -31.63
C SER A 524 10.56 11.36 -33.07
N HIS A 525 9.81 10.28 -33.27
CA HIS A 525 9.28 9.90 -34.59
C HIS A 525 7.74 9.86 -34.56
N PRO A 526 7.04 10.66 -35.38
CA PRO A 526 5.58 10.68 -35.41
C PRO A 526 5.04 9.54 -36.28
N LEU A 527 4.26 8.63 -35.68
CA LEU A 527 3.53 7.61 -36.44
C LEU A 527 2.31 8.24 -37.11
N ARG A 528 2.39 8.35 -38.44
CA ARG A 528 1.39 8.95 -39.31
C ARG A 528 0.37 7.88 -39.74
N SER A 529 -0.91 8.20 -39.65
CA SER A 529 -2.00 7.31 -40.08
C SER A 529 -1.89 6.94 -41.57
N ASN A 530 -1.90 5.65 -41.88
CA ASN A 530 -2.24 5.15 -43.21
C ASN A 530 -2.79 3.72 -43.10
N SER A 531 -3.89 3.41 -43.79
CA SER A 531 -4.68 2.19 -43.59
C SER A 531 -4.70 1.27 -44.80
N GLN A 532 -4.44 -0.02 -44.61
CA GLN A 532 -5.04 -1.13 -45.36
C GLN A 532 -4.79 -2.47 -44.63
N GLY A 533 -5.67 -3.46 -44.82
CA GLY A 533 -5.81 -4.64 -43.94
C GLY A 533 -4.70 -5.70 -44.01
N SER A 534 -4.83 -6.86 -43.34
CA SER A 534 -6.05 -7.43 -42.75
C SER A 534 -5.78 -8.55 -41.72
N ILE A 535 -6.17 -8.35 -40.46
CA ILE A 535 -6.77 -9.38 -39.59
C ILE A 535 -7.99 -8.69 -38.94
N GLY A 536 -9.10 -9.41 -38.77
CA GLY A 536 -10.42 -8.81 -38.54
C GLY A 536 -10.66 -8.20 -37.16
N ASP A 537 -11.63 -7.29 -37.08
CA ASP A 537 -12.12 -6.68 -35.84
C ASP A 537 -12.60 -7.75 -34.84
N VAL A 538 -11.81 -7.95 -33.78
CA VAL A 538 -12.34 -8.36 -32.48
C VAL A 538 -12.58 -7.08 -31.70
N MET A 539 -13.80 -6.55 -31.77
CA MET A 539 -14.23 -5.51 -30.83
C MET A 539 -14.00 -6.03 -29.40
N PRO A 540 -13.38 -5.25 -28.49
CA PRO A 540 -13.46 -5.53 -27.07
C PRO A 540 -14.94 -5.70 -26.69
N ARG A 541 -15.28 -6.75 -25.93
CA ARG A 541 -16.63 -6.88 -25.36
C ARG A 541 -16.93 -5.57 -24.62
N SER A 542 -18.00 -4.89 -24.99
CA SER A 542 -18.44 -3.70 -24.24
C SER A 542 -18.73 -4.11 -22.78
N LEU A 543 -18.65 -3.15 -21.84
CA LEU A 543 -18.73 -3.39 -20.39
C LEU A 543 -20.12 -3.81 -19.87
N SER A 544 -20.90 -4.52 -20.70
CA SER A 544 -21.96 -5.42 -20.27
C SER A 544 -21.35 -6.60 -19.50
N MET A 545 -21.26 -6.44 -18.18
CA MET A 545 -21.04 -7.46 -17.14
C MET A 545 -21.10 -8.92 -17.64
N LEU A 546 -19.97 -9.64 -17.50
CA LEU A 546 -19.73 -11.06 -17.84
C LEU A 546 -20.98 -11.96 -17.74
N PRO A 547 -21.71 -12.20 -18.86
CA PRO A 547 -22.99 -12.89 -18.80
C PRO A 547 -22.80 -14.37 -18.44
N GLY A 548 -23.36 -14.78 -17.29
CA GLY A 548 -23.26 -16.15 -16.77
C GLY A 548 -22.20 -16.37 -15.68
N TYR A 549 -21.56 -15.31 -15.18
CA TYR A 549 -20.75 -15.35 -13.95
C TYR A 549 -21.53 -14.75 -12.77
N SER A 550 -21.29 -15.29 -11.57
CA SER A 550 -22.07 -15.02 -10.35
C SER A 550 -21.45 -13.90 -9.49
N PRO A 551 -22.15 -13.34 -8.48
CA PRO A 551 -21.60 -12.31 -7.59
C PRO A 551 -20.26 -12.69 -6.93
N GLU A 552 -20.11 -13.97 -6.54
CA GLU A 552 -18.88 -14.51 -5.97
C GLU A 552 -17.72 -14.47 -6.99
N SER A 553 -18.02 -14.62 -8.29
CA SER A 553 -17.01 -14.46 -9.35
C SER A 553 -16.50 -13.03 -9.44
N TYR A 554 -17.33 -12.02 -9.15
CA TYR A 554 -16.87 -10.63 -9.10
C TYR A 554 -16.00 -10.37 -7.85
N GLN A 555 -16.37 -10.91 -6.69
CA GLN A 555 -15.53 -10.90 -5.48
C GLN A 555 -14.18 -11.62 -5.66
N LEU A 556 -14.13 -12.65 -6.51
CA LEU A 556 -12.90 -13.35 -6.84
C LEU A 556 -12.04 -12.55 -7.83
N LEU A 557 -12.60 -11.93 -8.87
CA LEU A 557 -11.84 -11.04 -9.75
C LEU A 557 -11.28 -9.83 -8.97
N SER A 558 -12.08 -9.31 -8.05
CA SER A 558 -11.72 -8.34 -7.01
C SER A 558 -10.47 -8.72 -6.22
N HIS A 559 -10.52 -9.86 -5.50
CA HIS A 559 -9.39 -10.33 -4.69
C HIS A 559 -8.19 -10.75 -5.55
N TYR A 560 -8.38 -10.98 -6.85
CA TYR A 560 -7.28 -11.10 -7.79
C TYR A 560 -6.54 -9.78 -7.96
N LEU A 561 -7.26 -8.74 -8.39
CA LEU A 561 -6.73 -7.42 -8.70
C LEU A 561 -6.10 -6.74 -7.47
N ALA A 562 -6.76 -6.82 -6.32
CA ALA A 562 -6.37 -6.09 -5.12
C ALA A 562 -5.39 -6.83 -4.19
N THR A 563 -5.07 -8.11 -4.42
CA THR A 563 -4.18 -8.86 -3.52
C THR A 563 -3.46 -10.04 -4.18
N THR A 564 -4.15 -10.90 -4.93
CA THR A 564 -3.55 -12.14 -5.45
C THR A 564 -2.48 -11.86 -6.49
N ALA A 565 -2.78 -11.04 -7.50
CA ALA A 565 -1.83 -10.61 -8.51
C ALA A 565 -0.58 -9.94 -7.88
N ASP A 566 -0.76 -9.27 -6.74
CA ASP A 566 0.32 -8.58 -6.06
C ASP A 566 1.18 -9.48 -5.18
N CYS A 567 0.65 -10.62 -4.72
CA CYS A 567 1.46 -11.69 -4.14
C CYS A 567 2.20 -12.51 -5.22
N MET A 568 1.64 -12.61 -6.44
CA MET A 568 2.21 -13.35 -7.57
C MET A 568 3.49 -12.71 -8.15
N ALA A 569 3.52 -11.38 -8.33
CA ALA A 569 4.73 -10.68 -8.78
C ALA A 569 5.55 -10.17 -7.59
N ASN A 570 6.87 -10.40 -7.58
CA ASN A 570 7.73 -10.16 -6.42
C ASN A 570 8.04 -8.67 -6.16
N GLY A 571 7.66 -7.76 -7.06
CA GLY A 571 7.90 -6.32 -6.91
C GLY A 571 9.33 -5.86 -7.23
N SER A 572 10.14 -6.67 -7.94
CA SER A 572 11.47 -6.24 -8.44
C SER A 572 11.40 -5.14 -9.49
N THR A 573 10.23 -4.94 -10.09
CA THR A 573 9.91 -3.83 -10.99
C THR A 573 8.61 -3.17 -10.52
N PRO A 574 8.34 -1.90 -10.88
CA PRO A 574 7.06 -1.25 -10.59
C PRO A 574 5.90 -1.76 -11.45
N VAL A 575 6.15 -2.68 -12.39
CA VAL A 575 5.13 -3.23 -13.30
C VAL A 575 4.69 -4.60 -12.81
N ASN A 576 3.41 -4.77 -12.53
CA ASN A 576 2.85 -6.08 -12.25
C ASN A 576 2.32 -6.74 -13.55
N PRO A 577 3.00 -7.74 -14.13
CA PRO A 577 2.57 -8.39 -15.38
C PRO A 577 1.26 -9.17 -15.23
N PHE A 578 0.90 -9.62 -14.03
CA PHE A 578 -0.40 -10.26 -13.79
C PHE A 578 -1.56 -9.26 -13.94
N LEU A 579 -1.32 -7.97 -13.64
CA LEU A 579 -2.28 -6.90 -13.91
C LEU A 579 -2.20 -6.37 -15.34
N VAL A 580 -1.02 -6.08 -15.87
CA VAL A 580 -0.90 -5.39 -17.19
C VAL A 580 -0.86 -6.30 -18.41
N GLN A 581 -0.56 -7.60 -18.25
CA GLN A 581 -0.60 -8.59 -19.34
C GLN A 581 -1.73 -9.60 -19.15
N ILE A 582 -1.81 -10.26 -17.98
CA ILE A 582 -2.70 -11.41 -17.79
C ILE A 582 -4.17 -11.00 -17.67
N VAL A 583 -4.53 -9.96 -16.93
CA VAL A 583 -5.93 -9.51 -16.81
C VAL A 583 -6.53 -9.06 -18.16
N PRO A 584 -5.88 -8.21 -18.98
CA PRO A 584 -6.37 -7.89 -20.32
C PRO A 584 -6.55 -9.13 -21.21
N LEU A 585 -5.59 -10.07 -21.17
CA LEU A 585 -5.69 -11.33 -21.91
C LEU A 585 -6.84 -12.22 -21.40
N ALA A 586 -7.08 -12.23 -20.09
CA ALA A 586 -8.17 -12.98 -19.46
C ALA A 586 -9.56 -12.52 -19.92
N PHE A 587 -9.78 -11.21 -20.09
CA PHE A 587 -11.05 -10.70 -20.64
C PHE A 587 -11.33 -11.13 -22.09
N THR A 588 -10.33 -11.64 -22.82
CA THR A 588 -10.49 -12.22 -24.16
C THR A 588 -10.73 -13.74 -24.18
N SER A 589 -10.62 -14.42 -23.03
CA SER A 589 -10.60 -15.89 -22.96
C SER A 589 -11.31 -16.40 -21.71
N ASP A 590 -12.47 -17.03 -21.88
CA ASP A 590 -13.27 -17.56 -20.77
C ASP A 590 -12.50 -18.61 -19.93
N LEU A 591 -11.49 -19.28 -20.51
CA LEU A 591 -10.54 -20.14 -19.80
C LEU A 591 -9.61 -19.35 -18.87
N LEU A 592 -8.94 -18.33 -19.39
CA LEU A 592 -7.99 -17.53 -18.60
C LEU A 592 -8.72 -16.72 -17.52
N LEU A 593 -9.92 -16.21 -17.81
CA LEU A 593 -10.78 -15.60 -16.81
C LEU A 593 -11.13 -16.59 -15.68
N GLN A 594 -11.60 -17.80 -16.00
CA GLN A 594 -11.88 -18.81 -14.97
C GLN A 594 -10.62 -19.17 -14.15
N LEU A 595 -9.43 -19.18 -14.76
CA LEU A 595 -8.17 -19.43 -14.07
C LEU A 595 -7.80 -18.27 -13.12
N VAL A 596 -7.91 -17.02 -13.54
CA VAL A 596 -7.74 -15.82 -12.70
C VAL A 596 -8.67 -15.87 -11.48
N LEU A 597 -9.95 -16.20 -11.68
CA LEU A 597 -10.92 -16.41 -10.59
C LEU A 597 -10.51 -17.56 -9.65
N THR A 598 -9.93 -18.62 -10.20
CA THR A 598 -9.53 -19.83 -9.45
C THR A 598 -8.28 -19.59 -8.60
N GLN A 599 -7.28 -18.91 -9.14
CA GLN A 599 -6.09 -18.47 -8.39
C GLN A 599 -6.47 -17.59 -7.20
N SER A 600 -7.41 -16.67 -7.42
CA SER A 600 -7.97 -15.83 -6.38
C SER A 600 -8.71 -16.64 -5.31
N ALA A 601 -9.55 -17.61 -5.71
CA ALA A 601 -10.29 -18.44 -4.77
C ALA A 601 -9.37 -19.33 -3.92
N ALA A 602 -8.35 -19.92 -4.55
CA ALA A 602 -7.29 -20.66 -3.90
C ALA A 602 -6.54 -19.84 -2.85
N HIS A 603 -6.05 -18.66 -3.24
CA HIS A 603 -5.33 -17.74 -2.36
C HIS A 603 -6.22 -17.24 -1.20
N ARG A 604 -7.48 -16.87 -1.49
CA ARG A 604 -8.45 -16.43 -0.47
C ARG A 604 -8.73 -17.54 0.55
N ALA A 605 -9.01 -18.76 0.08
CA ALA A 605 -9.30 -19.91 0.94
C ALA A 605 -8.13 -20.23 1.89
N PHE A 606 -6.90 -20.26 1.36
CA PHE A 606 -5.70 -20.49 2.17
C PHE A 606 -5.46 -19.36 3.18
N ARG A 607 -5.56 -18.09 2.73
CA ARG A 607 -5.40 -16.90 3.59
C ARG A 607 -6.43 -16.85 4.73
N CYS A 608 -7.65 -17.31 4.48
CA CYS A 608 -8.71 -17.48 5.48
C CYS A 608 -8.62 -18.77 6.31
N ARG A 609 -7.64 -19.65 6.04
CA ARG A 609 -7.44 -20.97 6.68
C ARG A 609 -8.66 -21.90 6.57
N ASN A 610 -9.34 -21.85 5.42
CA ASN A 610 -10.49 -22.71 5.11
C ASN A 610 -10.12 -23.77 4.06
N ASP A 611 -9.51 -24.88 4.50
CA ASP A 611 -9.16 -26.00 3.63
C ASP A 611 -10.39 -26.67 2.96
N SER A 612 -11.59 -26.41 3.50
CA SER A 612 -12.90 -26.86 3.04
C SER A 612 -13.68 -25.84 2.19
N ASP A 613 -13.02 -24.84 1.60
CA ASP A 613 -13.70 -23.80 0.80
C ASP A 613 -14.34 -24.36 -0.49
N GLU A 614 -15.66 -24.55 -0.45
CA GLU A 614 -16.46 -25.06 -1.58
C GLU A 614 -16.38 -24.17 -2.83
N VAL A 615 -16.18 -22.85 -2.67
CA VAL A 615 -16.07 -21.91 -3.80
C VAL A 615 -14.73 -22.12 -4.51
N ALA A 616 -13.64 -22.26 -3.76
CA ALA A 616 -12.33 -22.60 -4.31
C ALA A 616 -12.35 -23.96 -5.03
N GLN A 617 -12.94 -24.99 -4.43
CA GLN A 617 -13.07 -26.32 -5.05
C GLN A 617 -13.95 -26.29 -6.32
N SER A 618 -15.05 -25.54 -6.31
CA SER A 618 -15.94 -25.34 -7.47
C SER A 618 -15.24 -24.63 -8.62
N HIS A 619 -14.59 -23.49 -8.35
CA HIS A 619 -13.84 -22.74 -9.37
C HIS A 619 -12.68 -23.56 -9.94
N TYR A 620 -11.95 -24.29 -9.10
CA TYR A 620 -10.88 -25.21 -9.49
C TYR A 620 -11.36 -26.33 -10.42
N THR A 621 -12.48 -26.97 -10.07
CA THR A 621 -13.10 -28.02 -10.90
C THR A 621 -13.51 -27.47 -12.27
N LYS A 622 -14.10 -26.26 -12.31
CA LYS A 622 -14.49 -25.59 -13.56
C LYS A 622 -13.28 -25.16 -14.40
N ALA A 623 -12.18 -24.71 -13.78
CA ALA A 623 -10.92 -24.40 -14.46
C ALA A 623 -10.31 -25.64 -15.12
N LEU A 624 -10.20 -26.75 -14.40
CA LEU A 624 -9.70 -28.03 -14.93
C LEU A 624 -10.55 -28.53 -16.12
N GLN A 625 -11.88 -28.39 -16.06
CA GLN A 625 -12.78 -28.75 -17.15
C GLN A 625 -12.54 -27.90 -18.41
N LEU A 626 -12.44 -26.57 -18.26
CA LEU A 626 -12.16 -25.68 -19.40
C LEU A 626 -10.75 -25.90 -19.96
N PHE A 627 -9.73 -26.11 -19.12
CA PHE A 627 -8.36 -26.37 -19.56
C PHE A 627 -8.28 -27.68 -20.34
N ARG A 628 -8.86 -28.77 -19.81
CA ARG A 628 -8.94 -30.06 -20.51
C ARG A 628 -9.68 -29.97 -21.85
N LYS A 629 -10.77 -29.20 -21.91
CA LYS A 629 -11.47 -28.93 -23.17
C LYS A 629 -10.55 -28.21 -24.17
N GLY A 630 -9.90 -27.12 -23.77
CA GLY A 630 -9.00 -26.36 -24.64
C GLY A 630 -7.83 -27.19 -25.17
N VAL A 631 -7.22 -28.03 -24.31
CA VAL A 631 -6.19 -29.00 -24.74
C VAL A 631 -6.73 -29.99 -25.78
N THR A 632 -7.98 -30.47 -25.62
CA THR A 632 -8.62 -31.35 -26.60
C THR A 632 -8.87 -30.63 -27.92
N ASP A 633 -9.42 -29.41 -27.90
CA ASP A 633 -9.71 -28.63 -29.10
C ASP A 633 -8.43 -28.21 -29.86
N PHE A 634 -7.29 -28.04 -29.17
CA PHE A 634 -5.96 -27.84 -29.76
C PHE A 634 -5.36 -29.12 -30.36
N ILE A 635 -5.54 -30.28 -29.71
CA ILE A 635 -5.11 -31.58 -30.25
C ILE A 635 -5.92 -31.95 -31.51
N ASP A 636 -7.22 -31.65 -31.52
CA ASP A 636 -8.11 -31.81 -32.67
C ASP A 636 -7.84 -30.79 -33.80
N GLY A 637 -6.93 -29.83 -33.61
CA GLY A 637 -6.57 -28.81 -34.60
C GLY A 637 -7.64 -27.74 -34.84
N LYS A 638 -8.63 -27.61 -33.95
CA LYS A 638 -9.68 -26.58 -34.02
C LYS A 638 -9.16 -25.21 -33.57
N GLU A 639 -8.28 -25.22 -32.57
CA GLU A 639 -7.52 -24.05 -32.12
C GLU A 639 -6.06 -24.20 -32.55
N SER A 640 -5.45 -23.12 -33.06
CA SER A 640 -4.11 -23.12 -33.64
C SER A 640 -3.11 -22.24 -32.87
N ASN A 641 -3.59 -21.33 -32.01
CA ASN A 641 -2.74 -20.50 -31.17
C ASN A 641 -2.56 -21.13 -29.77
N PRO A 642 -1.36 -21.62 -29.41
CA PRO A 642 -1.13 -22.21 -28.10
C PRO A 642 -1.15 -21.19 -26.95
N LEU A 643 -1.11 -19.87 -27.21
CA LEU A 643 -0.94 -18.81 -26.19
C LEU A 643 -1.86 -18.97 -24.97
N MET A 644 -3.16 -19.16 -25.21
CA MET A 644 -4.16 -19.29 -24.13
C MET A 644 -3.95 -20.54 -23.28
N LEU A 645 -3.42 -21.62 -23.86
CA LEU A 645 -3.08 -22.84 -23.14
C LEU A 645 -1.72 -22.73 -22.44
N THR A 646 -0.72 -22.09 -23.06
CA THR A 646 0.59 -21.84 -22.45
C THR A 646 0.45 -20.99 -21.19
N VAL A 647 -0.25 -19.86 -21.30
CA VAL A 647 -0.56 -19.00 -20.15
C VAL A 647 -1.44 -19.77 -19.16
N GLY A 648 -2.45 -20.49 -19.63
CA GLY A 648 -3.34 -21.25 -18.75
C GLY A 648 -2.64 -22.32 -17.92
N ALA A 649 -1.65 -23.01 -18.49
CA ALA A 649 -0.82 -23.99 -17.79
C ALA A 649 0.05 -23.34 -16.70
N LEU A 650 0.66 -22.19 -16.99
CA LEU A 650 1.43 -21.42 -15.98
C LEU A 650 0.53 -20.89 -14.85
N LEU A 651 -0.70 -20.45 -15.17
CA LEU A 651 -1.66 -20.03 -14.15
C LEU A 651 -2.11 -21.21 -13.27
N MET A 652 -2.27 -22.42 -13.83
CA MET A 652 -2.49 -23.63 -13.05
C MET A 652 -1.33 -23.93 -12.11
N CYS A 653 -0.05 -23.79 -12.53
CA CYS A 653 1.09 -23.96 -11.63
C CYS A 653 0.98 -23.08 -10.38
N PHE A 654 0.75 -21.76 -10.54
CA PHE A 654 0.58 -20.89 -9.37
C PHE A 654 -0.70 -21.20 -8.57
N THR A 655 -1.74 -21.74 -9.20
CA THR A 655 -2.94 -22.20 -8.46
C THR A 655 -2.55 -23.25 -7.42
N GLU A 656 -1.68 -24.19 -7.76
CA GLU A 656 -1.19 -25.20 -6.81
C GLU A 656 -0.20 -24.61 -5.78
N THR A 657 0.65 -23.65 -6.18
CA THR A 657 1.51 -22.87 -5.27
C THR A 657 0.69 -22.16 -4.18
N ALA A 658 -0.39 -21.48 -4.58
CA ALA A 658 -1.27 -20.72 -3.68
C ALA A 658 -2.03 -21.64 -2.71
N ARG A 659 -2.54 -22.79 -3.19
CA ARG A 659 -3.18 -23.83 -2.37
C ARG A 659 -2.20 -24.54 -1.44
N GLY A 660 -0.91 -24.53 -1.76
CA GLY A 660 0.10 -25.36 -1.09
C GLY A 660 -0.18 -26.84 -1.34
N ASP A 661 -0.34 -27.22 -2.61
CA ASP A 661 -0.50 -28.62 -3.02
C ASP A 661 0.61 -29.51 -2.43
N MET A 662 0.25 -30.74 -2.09
CA MET A 662 1.14 -31.75 -1.54
C MET A 662 1.19 -33.02 -2.40
N ASN A 663 0.51 -33.04 -3.55
CA ASN A 663 0.41 -34.18 -4.46
C ASN A 663 1.38 -34.07 -5.66
N GLY A 664 1.91 -32.87 -5.94
CA GLY A 664 2.83 -32.61 -7.04
C GLY A 664 2.14 -32.29 -8.37
N THR A 665 0.85 -31.95 -8.37
CA THR A 665 0.06 -31.65 -9.59
C THR A 665 0.63 -30.46 -10.37
N ILE A 666 1.36 -29.58 -9.70
CA ILE A 666 2.17 -28.51 -10.32
C ILE A 666 3.15 -29.03 -11.39
N PHE A 667 3.74 -30.22 -11.23
CA PHE A 667 4.73 -30.75 -12.17
C PHE A 667 4.09 -31.24 -13.49
N ASP A 668 2.82 -31.68 -13.45
CA ASP A 668 2.04 -31.98 -14.66
C ASP A 668 1.74 -30.71 -15.46
N HIS A 669 1.31 -29.65 -14.78
CA HIS A 669 1.04 -28.35 -15.38
C HIS A 669 2.31 -27.71 -15.96
N LEU A 670 3.44 -27.80 -15.26
CA LEU A 670 4.74 -27.36 -15.74
C LEU A 670 5.18 -28.14 -17.00
N SER A 671 4.98 -29.45 -17.01
CA SER A 671 5.31 -30.31 -18.16
C SER A 671 4.44 -30.00 -19.39
N ALA A 672 3.16 -29.67 -19.19
CA ALA A 672 2.28 -29.17 -20.24
C ALA A 672 2.73 -27.78 -20.74
N ALA A 673 3.05 -26.85 -19.83
CA ALA A 673 3.51 -25.50 -20.17
C ALA A 673 4.77 -25.52 -21.05
N ASN A 674 5.73 -26.43 -20.77
CA ASN A 674 6.93 -26.64 -21.58
C ASN A 674 6.60 -26.89 -23.06
N THR A 675 5.74 -27.88 -23.31
CA THR A 675 5.39 -28.34 -24.66
C THR A 675 4.60 -27.28 -25.43
N LEU A 676 3.74 -26.53 -24.74
CA LEU A 676 2.94 -25.44 -25.32
C LEU A 676 3.81 -24.19 -25.58
N LEU A 677 4.77 -23.88 -24.70
CA LEU A 677 5.67 -22.74 -24.85
C LEU A 677 6.62 -22.92 -26.04
N ILE A 678 7.23 -24.10 -26.23
CA ILE A 678 8.08 -24.36 -27.41
C ILE A 678 7.30 -24.07 -28.71
N ARG A 679 6.05 -24.52 -28.79
CA ARG A 679 5.16 -24.25 -29.96
C ARG A 679 4.83 -22.76 -30.10
N LEU A 680 4.62 -22.04 -29.00
CA LEU A 680 4.37 -20.60 -29.00
C LEU A 680 5.59 -19.80 -29.48
N LEU A 681 6.80 -20.16 -29.03
CA LEU A 681 8.04 -19.47 -29.41
C LEU A 681 8.49 -19.75 -30.85
N ALA A 682 7.95 -20.80 -31.48
CA ALA A 682 8.10 -21.09 -32.91
C ALA A 682 7.19 -20.22 -33.81
N GLN A 683 6.25 -19.46 -33.25
CA GLN A 683 5.44 -18.48 -33.99
C GLN A 683 6.16 -17.13 -34.10
N SER A 684 5.82 -16.35 -35.14
CA SER A 684 6.46 -15.06 -35.42
C SER A 684 6.20 -14.02 -34.33
N ASP A 685 7.16 -13.12 -34.10
CA ASP A 685 7.06 -12.06 -33.07
C ASP A 685 5.92 -11.05 -33.33
N THR A 686 5.30 -11.08 -34.51
CA THR A 686 4.07 -10.36 -34.84
C THR A 686 2.80 -10.94 -34.21
N ALA A 687 2.83 -12.19 -33.73
CA ALA A 687 1.65 -12.90 -33.20
C ALA A 687 1.50 -12.80 -31.67
N VAL A 688 2.56 -12.41 -30.95
CA VAL A 688 2.58 -12.29 -29.48
C VAL A 688 3.38 -11.04 -29.11
N PRO A 689 2.81 -10.08 -28.33
CA PRO A 689 3.55 -8.91 -27.87
C PRO A 689 4.86 -9.28 -27.16
N LYS A 690 5.94 -8.55 -27.46
CA LYS A 690 7.30 -8.85 -26.94
C LYS A 690 7.32 -8.98 -25.42
N ASP A 691 6.63 -8.10 -24.70
CA ASP A 691 6.70 -8.06 -23.24
C ASP A 691 5.93 -9.23 -22.59
N LEU A 692 4.82 -9.65 -23.20
CA LEU A 692 4.12 -10.89 -22.85
C LEU A 692 4.99 -12.13 -23.17
N LYS A 693 5.68 -12.15 -24.32
CA LYS A 693 6.60 -13.23 -24.71
C LYS A 693 7.76 -13.35 -23.72
N ASN A 694 8.37 -12.22 -23.34
CA ASN A 694 9.42 -12.14 -22.33
C ASN A 694 8.93 -12.64 -20.97
N PHE A 695 7.78 -12.14 -20.49
CA PHE A 695 7.22 -12.55 -19.20
C PHE A 695 6.86 -14.04 -19.14
N VAL A 696 6.31 -14.61 -20.22
CA VAL A 696 6.00 -16.05 -20.28
C VAL A 696 7.27 -16.91 -20.29
N ILE A 697 8.36 -16.45 -20.95
CA ILE A 697 9.68 -17.09 -20.85
C ILE A 697 10.21 -16.99 -19.41
N GLU A 698 10.16 -15.80 -18.80
CA GLU A 698 10.59 -15.57 -17.42
C GLU A 698 9.87 -16.49 -16.44
N TYR A 699 8.54 -16.51 -16.48
CA TYR A 699 7.67 -17.27 -15.59
C TYR A 699 7.86 -18.78 -15.75
N TYR A 700 8.00 -19.29 -16.99
CA TYR A 700 8.36 -20.69 -17.20
C TYR A 700 9.74 -21.00 -16.61
N THR A 701 10.77 -20.22 -16.96
CA THR A 701 12.16 -20.48 -16.54
C THR A 701 12.33 -20.41 -15.02
N TYR A 702 11.72 -19.42 -14.37
CA TYR A 702 11.67 -19.31 -12.91
C TYR A 702 11.05 -20.59 -12.30
N THR A 703 9.81 -20.91 -12.68
CA THR A 703 9.07 -22.07 -12.15
C THR A 703 9.82 -23.38 -12.41
N ALA A 704 10.39 -23.56 -13.61
CA ALA A 704 11.10 -24.77 -14.02
C ALA A 704 12.39 -24.99 -13.24
N THR A 705 13.20 -23.95 -13.05
CA THR A 705 14.51 -24.07 -12.39
C THR A 705 14.38 -24.28 -10.88
N VAL A 706 13.55 -23.50 -10.18
CA VAL A 706 13.36 -23.68 -8.73
C VAL A 706 12.67 -25.01 -8.38
N SER A 707 11.84 -25.55 -9.28
CA SER A 707 11.20 -26.87 -9.12
C SER A 707 12.17 -28.04 -9.19
N MET A 708 13.41 -27.86 -9.67
CA MET A 708 14.38 -28.97 -9.79
C MET A 708 14.83 -29.54 -8.45
N ILE A 709 14.78 -28.74 -7.38
CA ILE A 709 15.14 -29.20 -6.02
C ILE A 709 14.13 -30.22 -5.45
N SER A 710 12.92 -30.24 -6.01
CA SER A 710 11.86 -31.21 -5.70
C SER A 710 12.04 -32.55 -6.42
N ILE A 711 13.11 -32.74 -7.22
CA ILE A 711 13.43 -33.97 -7.95
C ILE A 711 14.59 -34.68 -7.24
N ASP A 712 14.51 -36.00 -7.02
CA ASP A 712 15.67 -36.76 -6.54
C ASP A 712 16.65 -37.02 -7.68
N ALA A 713 17.74 -36.25 -7.70
CA ALA A 713 18.87 -36.38 -8.62
C ALA A 713 19.46 -37.80 -8.67
N ARG A 714 19.31 -38.61 -7.61
CA ARG A 714 19.78 -40.01 -7.57
C ARG A 714 18.94 -40.97 -8.41
N VAL A 715 17.73 -40.57 -8.79
CA VAL A 715 16.74 -41.43 -9.47
C VAL A 715 16.33 -40.89 -10.84
N SER A 716 16.25 -39.56 -10.99
CA SER A 716 15.74 -38.92 -12.21
C SER A 716 16.82 -38.18 -12.99
N ARG A 717 16.67 -38.20 -14.33
CA ARG A 717 17.42 -37.38 -15.29
C ARG A 717 16.56 -36.26 -15.90
N GLN A 718 15.38 -36.01 -15.34
CA GLN A 718 14.42 -35.06 -15.88
C GLN A 718 14.87 -33.61 -15.66
N LEU A 719 15.07 -32.89 -16.77
CA LEU A 719 15.26 -31.45 -16.79
C LEU A 719 13.95 -30.78 -17.23
N PHE A 720 13.46 -29.82 -16.45
CA PHE A 720 12.30 -29.00 -16.84
C PHE A 720 12.70 -27.89 -17.83
N LEU A 721 13.90 -27.31 -17.70
CA LEU A 721 14.41 -26.37 -18.68
C LEU A 721 15.09 -27.12 -19.85
N ASN A 722 14.67 -26.83 -21.08
CA ASN A 722 15.29 -27.36 -22.30
C ASN A 722 16.21 -26.30 -22.95
N PHE A 723 17.09 -26.74 -23.85
CA PHE A 723 18.10 -25.88 -24.48
C PHE A 723 17.52 -24.66 -25.21
N ASP A 724 16.41 -24.80 -25.94
CA ASP A 724 15.80 -23.69 -26.67
C ASP A 724 15.25 -22.63 -25.69
N LEU A 725 14.61 -23.07 -24.60
CA LEU A 725 14.11 -22.17 -23.56
C LEU A 725 15.24 -21.55 -22.73
N GLU A 726 16.31 -22.28 -22.47
CA GLU A 726 17.52 -21.76 -21.84
C GLU A 726 18.16 -20.65 -22.70
N GLN A 727 18.33 -20.89 -24.01
CA GLN A 727 18.86 -19.89 -24.94
C GLN A 727 17.96 -18.65 -25.00
N ARG A 728 16.63 -18.83 -24.99
CA ARG A 728 15.65 -17.72 -24.96
C ARG A 728 15.69 -16.93 -23.66
N ALA A 729 15.94 -17.59 -22.52
CA ALA A 729 16.12 -16.90 -21.24
C ALA A 729 17.48 -16.17 -21.17
N ARG A 730 18.56 -16.75 -21.72
CA ARG A 730 19.86 -16.08 -21.85
C ARG A 730 19.80 -14.84 -22.75
N GLN A 731 18.97 -14.84 -23.80
CA GLN A 731 18.70 -13.67 -24.65
C GLN A 731 18.07 -12.49 -23.90
N LEU A 732 17.43 -12.69 -22.74
CA LEU A 732 16.96 -11.58 -21.90
C LEU A 732 18.15 -10.87 -21.22
N LEU A 733 19.14 -11.62 -20.74
CA LEU A 733 20.31 -11.11 -20.01
C LEU A 733 21.17 -10.14 -20.84
N GLU A 734 21.09 -10.20 -22.18
CA GLU A 734 21.75 -9.26 -23.11
C GLU A 734 21.35 -7.78 -22.88
N SER A 735 20.35 -7.50 -22.02
CA SER A 735 19.77 -6.18 -21.79
C SER A 735 19.71 -5.74 -20.32
N GLU A 736 20.56 -6.29 -19.44
CA GLU A 736 20.52 -6.07 -17.97
C GLU A 736 19.12 -6.34 -17.37
N TYR A 737 18.48 -7.41 -17.85
CA TYR A 737 17.06 -7.67 -17.61
C TYR A 737 16.73 -7.88 -16.12
N ILE A 738 15.87 -7.02 -15.59
CA ILE A 738 15.24 -7.16 -14.28
C ILE A 738 13.86 -7.78 -14.49
N GLY A 739 13.71 -9.06 -14.12
CA GLY A 739 12.45 -9.79 -14.18
C GLY A 739 11.48 -9.47 -13.05
N ASN A 740 10.21 -9.79 -13.24
CA ASN A 740 9.09 -9.52 -12.31
C ASN A 740 8.88 -10.64 -11.27
N LEU A 741 9.57 -11.76 -11.45
CA LEU A 741 9.60 -12.98 -10.63
C LEU A 741 11.04 -13.33 -10.24
N CYS A 742 12.01 -13.11 -11.12
CA CYS A 742 13.42 -13.44 -10.91
C CYS A 742 14.35 -12.23 -10.70
N GLY A 743 13.82 -11.00 -10.66
CA GLY A 743 14.62 -9.79 -10.40
C GLY A 743 15.85 -9.71 -11.30
N CYS A 744 17.00 -9.35 -10.73
CA CYS A 744 18.29 -9.38 -11.44
C CYS A 744 18.98 -10.78 -11.42
N TRP A 745 18.44 -11.77 -10.72
CA TRP A 745 19.12 -13.06 -10.45
C TRP A 745 18.74 -14.18 -11.43
N LEU A 746 18.14 -13.86 -12.58
CA LEU A 746 17.86 -14.82 -13.66
C LEU A 746 19.10 -15.62 -14.09
N GLU A 747 20.27 -14.98 -14.15
CA GLU A 747 21.55 -15.64 -14.47
C GLU A 747 21.92 -16.73 -13.46
N LEU A 748 21.62 -16.52 -12.16
CA LEU A 748 21.82 -17.52 -11.12
C LEU A 748 20.88 -18.72 -11.33
N LEU A 749 19.59 -18.47 -11.61
CA LEU A 749 18.62 -19.55 -11.86
C LEU A 749 19.02 -20.43 -13.06
N LEU A 750 19.62 -19.83 -14.09
CA LEU A 750 20.14 -20.52 -15.27
C LEU A 750 21.43 -21.32 -15.01
N MET A 751 21.98 -21.30 -13.80
CA MET A 751 23.03 -22.23 -13.34
C MET A 751 22.49 -23.42 -12.52
N ILE A 752 21.23 -23.38 -12.06
CA ILE A 752 20.61 -24.50 -11.30
C ILE A 752 20.66 -25.82 -12.08
N PRO A 753 20.36 -25.89 -13.41
CA PRO A 753 20.45 -27.15 -14.15
C PRO A 753 21.87 -27.72 -14.19
N CYS A 754 22.89 -26.88 -14.34
CA CYS A 754 24.30 -27.30 -14.36
C CYS A 754 24.73 -27.89 -13.01
N ILE A 755 24.30 -27.27 -11.89
CA ILE A 755 24.59 -27.77 -10.55
C ILE A 755 23.84 -29.09 -10.28
N PHE A 756 22.56 -29.18 -10.67
CA PHE A 756 21.76 -30.41 -10.58
C PHE A 756 22.41 -31.57 -11.34
N ASP A 757 22.89 -31.32 -12.56
CA ASP A 757 23.55 -32.33 -13.40
C ASP A 757 24.89 -32.77 -12.84
N LEU A 758 25.70 -31.86 -12.30
CA LEU A 758 26.97 -32.16 -11.62
C LEU A 758 26.74 -33.03 -10.36
N GLY A 759 25.82 -32.64 -9.48
CA GLY A 759 25.49 -33.43 -8.30
C GLY A 759 24.87 -34.79 -8.64
N ARG A 760 24.03 -34.86 -9.69
CA ARG A 760 23.49 -36.14 -10.20
C ARG A 760 24.60 -37.11 -10.60
N GLN A 761 25.64 -36.65 -11.29
CA GLN A 761 26.76 -37.50 -11.72
C GLN A 761 27.47 -38.13 -10.52
N TRP A 762 27.68 -37.36 -9.45
CA TRP A 762 28.35 -37.83 -8.23
C TRP A 762 27.48 -38.65 -7.27
N MET A 763 26.15 -38.61 -7.42
CA MET A 763 25.21 -39.33 -6.53
C MET A 763 24.58 -40.59 -7.14
N MET A 764 24.76 -40.86 -8.44
CA MET A 764 24.14 -42.00 -9.13
C MET A 764 24.93 -43.34 -9.11
N GLU A 765 26.12 -43.42 -8.49
CA GLU A 765 26.86 -44.69 -8.38
C GLU A 765 26.48 -45.50 -7.12
N ASP A 766 26.17 -46.78 -7.31
CA ASP A 766 25.63 -47.68 -6.28
C ASP A 766 26.64 -47.98 -5.16
N GLY A 767 26.55 -47.24 -4.05
CA GLY A 767 27.14 -47.61 -2.76
C GLY A 767 28.65 -47.41 -2.62
N GLN A 768 29.31 -46.81 -3.61
CA GLN A 768 30.67 -46.26 -3.50
C GLN A 768 30.66 -44.82 -4.05
N PRO A 769 31.28 -43.84 -3.36
CA PRO A 769 31.40 -42.49 -3.89
C PRO A 769 32.38 -42.51 -5.07
N GLY A 770 31.86 -42.29 -6.28
CA GLY A 770 32.67 -42.09 -7.48
C GLY A 770 33.68 -40.96 -7.27
N LEU A 771 34.95 -41.21 -7.60
CA LEU A 771 35.98 -40.18 -7.55
C LEU A 771 35.68 -39.13 -8.64
N PRO A 772 35.50 -37.84 -8.29
CA PRO A 772 35.12 -36.82 -9.26
C PRO A 772 36.20 -36.68 -10.33
N THR A 773 35.79 -36.59 -11.59
CA THR A 773 36.72 -36.47 -12.71
C THR A 773 37.40 -35.09 -12.72
N ALA A 774 38.50 -34.97 -13.46
CA ALA A 774 39.16 -33.67 -13.66
C ALA A 774 38.21 -32.63 -14.31
N ASP A 775 37.31 -33.08 -15.19
CA ASP A 775 36.32 -32.21 -15.84
C ASP A 775 35.21 -31.79 -14.86
N ASP A 776 34.78 -32.68 -13.96
CA ASP A 776 33.79 -32.36 -12.92
C ASP A 776 34.35 -31.32 -11.92
N ILE A 777 35.63 -31.48 -11.52
CA ILE A 777 36.33 -30.53 -10.64
C ILE A 777 36.49 -29.18 -11.34
N ALA A 778 36.82 -29.18 -12.64
CA ALA A 778 36.88 -27.96 -13.44
C ALA A 778 35.50 -27.29 -13.58
N MET A 779 34.43 -28.08 -13.74
CA MET A 779 33.05 -27.59 -13.80
C MET A 779 32.61 -26.98 -12.46
N PHE A 780 32.88 -27.65 -11.34
CA PHE A 780 32.64 -27.13 -9.99
C PHE A 780 33.36 -25.78 -9.78
N GLY A 781 34.67 -25.73 -10.08
CA GLY A 781 35.46 -24.51 -9.95
C GLY A 781 34.98 -23.37 -10.86
N SER A 782 34.51 -23.71 -12.07
CA SER A 782 33.92 -22.76 -13.02
C SER A 782 32.59 -22.19 -12.51
N LEU A 783 31.70 -23.04 -12.00
CA LEU A 783 30.41 -22.63 -11.41
C LEU A 783 30.63 -21.80 -10.14
N GLN A 784 31.53 -22.22 -9.25
CA GLN A 784 31.91 -21.46 -8.05
C GLN A 784 32.46 -20.07 -8.42
N ALA A 785 33.35 -19.99 -9.41
CA ALA A 785 33.90 -18.72 -9.88
C ALA A 785 32.85 -17.81 -10.54
N GLN A 786 31.87 -18.35 -11.26
CA GLN A 786 30.76 -17.59 -11.82
C GLN A 786 29.86 -17.03 -10.73
N ILE A 787 29.38 -17.88 -9.80
CA ILE A 787 28.49 -17.46 -8.71
C ILE A 787 29.19 -16.43 -7.79
N LEU A 788 30.50 -16.58 -7.49
CA LEU A 788 31.25 -15.61 -6.68
C LEU A 788 31.52 -14.28 -7.40
N ARG A 789 31.64 -14.27 -8.73
CA ARG A 789 31.82 -13.04 -9.52
C ARG A 789 30.51 -12.28 -9.75
N TRP A 790 29.38 -12.98 -9.72
CA TRP A 790 28.07 -12.39 -9.91
C TRP A 790 27.76 -11.33 -8.84
N ALA A 791 27.02 -10.29 -9.24
CA ALA A 791 26.51 -9.27 -8.35
C ALA A 791 25.17 -8.72 -8.87
N PRO A 792 24.26 -8.27 -7.99
CA PRO A 792 23.09 -7.50 -8.40
C PRO A 792 23.52 -6.23 -9.13
N TYR A 793 22.76 -5.81 -10.15
CA TYR A 793 23.04 -4.58 -10.89
C TYR A 793 23.00 -3.34 -9.95
N PRO A 794 23.88 -2.34 -10.09
CA PRO A 794 23.90 -1.15 -9.21
C PRO A 794 22.61 -0.29 -9.24
N SER A 795 21.72 -0.54 -10.20
CA SER A 795 20.48 0.18 -10.45
C SER A 795 19.25 -0.39 -9.73
N VAL A 796 19.34 -1.55 -9.08
CA VAL A 796 18.18 -2.20 -8.43
C VAL A 796 17.88 -1.61 -7.04
N THR A 797 16.66 -1.83 -6.53
CA THR A 797 16.29 -1.39 -5.17
C THR A 797 17.05 -2.19 -4.09
N PRO A 798 17.17 -1.66 -2.85
CA PRO A 798 17.84 -2.38 -1.76
C PRO A 798 17.26 -3.79 -1.49
N GLU A 799 15.95 -3.96 -1.66
CA GLU A 799 15.24 -5.23 -1.47
C GLU A 799 15.64 -6.24 -2.56
N VAL A 800 15.72 -5.80 -3.82
CA VAL A 800 16.16 -6.63 -4.96
C VAL A 800 17.64 -6.97 -4.85
N PHE A 801 18.47 -6.03 -4.36
CA PHE A 801 19.90 -6.26 -4.10
C PHE A 801 20.08 -7.33 -3.02
N LEU A 802 19.38 -7.22 -1.88
CA LEU A 802 19.42 -8.20 -0.80
C LEU A 802 18.88 -9.56 -1.25
N ALA A 803 17.76 -9.61 -1.98
CA ALA A 803 17.23 -10.84 -2.55
C ALA A 803 18.22 -11.53 -3.51
N GLY A 804 18.89 -10.75 -4.37
CA GLY A 804 19.97 -11.25 -5.24
C GLY A 804 21.15 -11.84 -4.45
N ARG A 805 21.59 -11.19 -3.36
CA ARG A 805 22.63 -11.74 -2.47
C ARG A 805 22.18 -13.00 -1.71
N ILE A 806 20.91 -13.08 -1.31
CA ILE A 806 20.31 -14.27 -0.69
C ILE A 806 20.32 -15.44 -1.69
N PHE A 807 19.91 -15.22 -2.95
CA PHE A 807 20.01 -16.21 -4.01
C PHE A 807 21.46 -16.61 -4.30
N GLN A 808 22.40 -15.67 -4.33
CA GLN A 808 23.83 -15.95 -4.52
C GLN A 808 24.37 -16.93 -3.46
N GLN A 809 24.08 -16.69 -2.18
CA GLN A 809 24.55 -17.58 -1.10
C GLN A 809 23.84 -18.94 -1.12
N ALA A 810 22.53 -18.99 -1.44
CA ALA A 810 21.84 -20.26 -1.64
C ALA A 810 22.43 -21.07 -2.81
N MET A 811 22.81 -20.42 -3.91
CA MET A 811 23.48 -21.07 -5.05
C MET A 811 24.85 -21.64 -4.68
N LEU A 812 25.63 -20.93 -3.85
CA LEU A 812 26.88 -21.47 -3.29
C LEU A 812 26.63 -22.67 -2.39
N LEU A 813 25.64 -22.63 -1.50
CA LEU A 813 25.27 -23.77 -0.65
C LEU A 813 24.82 -24.98 -1.48
N TYR A 814 24.02 -24.78 -2.52
CA TYR A 814 23.55 -25.83 -3.41
C TYR A 814 24.71 -26.51 -4.17
N LEU A 815 25.68 -25.72 -4.64
CA LEU A 815 26.91 -26.22 -5.25
C LEU A 815 27.82 -26.93 -4.23
N TYR A 816 28.12 -26.32 -3.08
CA TYR A 816 29.07 -26.88 -2.10
C TYR A 816 28.59 -28.19 -1.47
N THR A 817 27.27 -28.38 -1.39
CA THR A 817 26.65 -29.62 -0.90
C THR A 817 26.44 -30.69 -1.98
N SER A 818 26.76 -30.44 -3.25
CA SER A 818 26.65 -31.46 -4.31
C SER A 818 27.76 -32.51 -4.25
N LEU A 819 28.91 -32.16 -3.68
CA LEU A 819 30.03 -33.05 -3.41
C LEU A 819 29.66 -34.11 -2.35
N GLY A 820 29.15 -35.26 -2.80
CA GLY A 820 28.68 -36.36 -1.94
C GLY A 820 29.70 -36.97 -0.97
N ALA A 821 30.96 -36.53 -1.00
CA ALA A 821 32.01 -36.88 -0.04
C ALA A 821 31.91 -36.11 1.30
N PHE A 822 31.02 -35.11 1.43
CA PHE A 822 30.88 -34.29 2.63
C PHE A 822 29.52 -34.46 3.30
N SER A 823 29.37 -35.55 4.06
CA SER A 823 28.53 -35.49 5.25
C SER A 823 29.08 -34.39 6.19
N ARG A 824 28.17 -33.67 6.85
CA ARG A 824 28.53 -32.64 7.84
C ARG A 824 29.30 -33.28 8.99
N SER A 825 30.61 -33.12 8.91
CA SER A 825 31.60 -33.65 9.83
C SER A 825 32.65 -32.56 10.06
N GLU A 826 33.23 -32.52 11.25
CA GLU A 826 34.15 -31.45 11.71
C GLU A 826 35.45 -31.33 10.87
N GLN A 827 35.64 -32.21 9.88
CA GLN A 827 36.83 -32.33 9.04
C GLN A 827 36.53 -32.11 7.54
N GLY A 828 35.31 -31.68 7.19
CA GLY A 828 34.91 -31.43 5.80
C GLY A 828 35.62 -30.24 5.16
N ILE A 829 36.27 -30.45 4.00
CA ILE A 829 37.10 -29.43 3.29
C ILE A 829 36.29 -28.16 2.96
N TYR A 830 35.00 -28.32 2.65
CA TYR A 830 34.10 -27.22 2.30
C TYR A 830 33.24 -26.72 3.47
N GLN A 831 33.38 -27.28 4.68
CA GLN A 831 32.53 -26.96 5.83
C GLN A 831 32.58 -25.46 6.17
N GLY A 832 33.78 -24.88 6.28
CA GLY A 832 33.93 -23.43 6.53
C GLY A 832 33.41 -22.52 5.41
N LEU A 833 33.28 -23.03 4.17
CA LEU A 833 32.66 -22.30 3.06
C LEU A 833 31.13 -22.37 3.11
N ILE A 834 30.59 -23.51 3.57
CA ILE A 834 29.17 -23.69 3.88
C ILE A 834 28.77 -22.77 5.05
N ASP A 835 29.55 -22.75 6.13
CA ASP A 835 29.25 -21.93 7.32
C ASP A 835 29.35 -20.42 7.04
N ALA A 836 30.30 -20.01 6.19
CA ALA A 836 30.36 -18.63 5.68
C ALA A 836 29.12 -18.27 4.85
N ALA A 837 28.70 -19.12 3.91
CA ALA A 837 27.53 -18.87 3.08
C ALA A 837 26.21 -18.87 3.86
N ILE A 838 26.08 -19.70 4.91
CA ILE A 838 24.96 -19.64 5.86
C ILE A 838 24.97 -18.30 6.62
N THR A 839 26.13 -17.90 7.14
CA THR A 839 26.27 -16.66 7.92
C THR A 839 25.90 -15.42 7.09
N ASP A 840 26.40 -15.34 5.86
CA ASP A 840 26.05 -14.29 4.91
C ASP A 840 24.55 -14.34 4.54
N ALA A 841 24.01 -15.51 4.20
CA ALA A 841 22.59 -15.65 3.84
C ALA A 841 21.66 -15.21 4.98
N MET A 842 21.94 -15.64 6.21
CA MET A 842 21.17 -15.26 7.39
C MET A 842 21.32 -13.76 7.71
N SER A 843 22.50 -13.17 7.48
CA SER A 843 22.73 -11.73 7.59
C SER A 843 21.90 -10.92 6.60
N TYR A 844 21.86 -11.31 5.32
CA TYR A 844 21.03 -10.63 4.31
C TYR A 844 19.53 -10.87 4.56
N LEU A 845 19.13 -12.05 5.01
CA LEU A 845 17.75 -12.34 5.45
C LEU A 845 17.36 -11.48 6.66
N HIS A 846 18.26 -11.21 7.62
CA HIS A 846 17.96 -10.34 8.76
C HIS A 846 17.81 -8.87 8.35
N GLN A 847 18.63 -8.39 7.40
CA GLN A 847 18.53 -7.03 6.85
C GLN A 847 17.25 -6.81 6.04
N LEU A 848 16.76 -7.84 5.34
CA LEU A 848 15.55 -7.78 4.54
C LEU A 848 14.29 -8.01 5.40
N SER A 849 13.40 -7.03 5.49
CA SER A 849 12.09 -7.19 6.17
C SER A 849 11.32 -8.42 5.64
N ALA A 850 10.78 -9.23 6.55
CA ALA A 850 10.02 -10.43 6.22
C ALA A 850 8.66 -10.15 5.55
N ALA A 851 8.14 -8.92 5.69
CA ALA A 851 6.90 -8.46 5.06
C ALA A 851 7.13 -7.72 3.73
N ALA A 852 8.38 -7.48 3.31
CA ALA A 852 8.67 -6.85 2.03
C ALA A 852 8.26 -7.77 0.86
N ARG A 853 7.59 -7.20 -0.16
CA ARG A 853 6.99 -7.95 -1.28
C ARG A 853 7.92 -8.95 -1.98
N ILE A 854 9.21 -8.62 -2.05
CA ILE A 854 10.27 -9.45 -2.65
C ILE A 854 10.34 -10.88 -2.06
N ASN A 855 9.85 -11.08 -0.83
CA ASN A 855 9.83 -12.38 -0.17
C ASN A 855 8.92 -13.41 -0.85
N SER A 856 7.96 -13.02 -1.72
CA SER A 856 7.14 -14.01 -2.42
C SER A 856 7.96 -14.93 -3.33
N GLY A 857 9.08 -14.44 -3.87
CA GLY A 857 10.04 -15.22 -4.66
C GLY A 857 11.18 -15.88 -3.87
N LEU A 858 11.17 -15.83 -2.53
CA LEU A 858 12.30 -16.30 -1.69
C LEU A 858 12.13 -17.71 -1.08
N CYS A 859 11.06 -18.43 -1.40
CA CYS A 859 10.85 -19.80 -0.89
C CYS A 859 12.03 -20.74 -1.22
N TRP A 860 12.56 -20.70 -2.45
CA TRP A 860 13.68 -21.56 -2.87
C TRP A 860 14.98 -21.31 -2.08
N PRO A 861 15.55 -20.09 -2.02
CA PRO A 861 16.78 -19.87 -1.27
C PRO A 861 16.57 -20.04 0.24
N ILE A 862 15.37 -19.76 0.77
CA ILE A 862 15.03 -20.04 2.17
C ILE A 862 15.01 -21.55 2.45
N ALA A 863 14.50 -22.39 1.53
CA ALA A 863 14.57 -23.84 1.68
C ALA A 863 16.02 -24.36 1.61
N VAL A 864 16.83 -23.86 0.68
CA VAL A 864 18.25 -24.23 0.57
C VAL A 864 19.02 -23.86 1.85
N VAL A 865 18.97 -22.60 2.27
CA VAL A 865 19.66 -22.12 3.49
C VAL A 865 19.10 -22.83 4.73
N GLY A 866 17.78 -22.94 4.83
CA GLY A 866 17.06 -23.60 5.92
C GLY A 866 17.46 -25.06 6.10
N SER A 867 17.61 -25.81 5.01
CA SER A 867 18.04 -27.22 5.04
C SER A 867 19.46 -27.39 5.58
N CYS A 868 20.27 -26.32 5.57
CA CYS A 868 21.62 -26.26 6.12
C CYS A 868 21.66 -25.67 7.56
N LEU A 869 20.53 -25.40 8.22
CA LEU A 869 20.54 -24.86 9.59
C LEU A 869 20.57 -25.97 10.65
N SER A 870 21.60 -25.93 11.49
CA SER A 870 21.77 -26.80 12.67
C SER A 870 21.88 -26.04 13.98
N ASP A 871 21.99 -24.71 13.93
CA ASP A 871 21.88 -23.85 15.10
C ASP A 871 20.41 -23.52 15.37
N MET A 872 19.99 -23.63 16.64
CA MET A 872 18.59 -23.52 17.03
C MET A 872 18.06 -22.09 16.97
N ASP A 873 18.91 -21.08 17.16
CA ASP A 873 18.50 -19.67 17.08
C ASP A 873 18.37 -19.22 15.62
N GLN A 874 19.24 -19.70 14.73
CA GLN A 874 19.07 -19.55 13.28
C GLN A 874 17.78 -20.23 12.78
N GLN A 875 17.48 -21.45 13.25
CA GLN A 875 16.21 -22.13 12.95
C GLN A 875 15.00 -21.34 13.46
N ASN A 876 15.05 -20.83 14.70
CA ASN A 876 14.00 -19.97 15.29
C ASN A 876 13.79 -18.68 14.47
N SER A 877 14.87 -18.03 14.04
CA SER A 877 14.80 -16.84 13.18
C SER A 877 14.14 -17.13 11.84
N LEU A 878 14.44 -18.28 11.21
CA LEU A 878 13.85 -18.64 9.92
C LEU A 878 12.38 -19.09 10.05
N ARG A 879 12.05 -19.79 11.14
CA ARG A 879 10.67 -20.13 11.55
C ARG A 879 9.82 -18.88 11.74
N GLN A 880 10.31 -17.88 12.49
CA GLN A 880 9.61 -16.60 12.66
C GLN A 880 9.46 -15.83 11.34
N ARG A 881 10.48 -15.86 10.48
CA ARG A 881 10.40 -15.27 9.13
C ARG A 881 9.29 -15.91 8.29
N LEU A 882 9.27 -17.24 8.19
CA LEU A 882 8.29 -17.96 7.38
C LEU A 882 6.87 -17.80 7.93
N HIS A 883 6.66 -17.76 9.25
CA HIS A 883 5.36 -17.39 9.83
C HIS A 883 4.93 -15.96 9.45
N THR A 884 5.86 -15.01 9.44
CA THR A 884 5.58 -13.62 9.02
C THR A 884 5.19 -13.58 7.54
N MET A 885 5.95 -14.25 6.67
CA MET A 885 5.66 -14.37 5.23
C MET A 885 4.28 -15.00 4.98
N VAL A 886 3.96 -16.13 5.63
CA VAL A 886 2.65 -16.79 5.51
C VAL A 886 1.51 -15.85 5.90
N ASN A 887 1.65 -15.11 7.00
CA ASN A 887 0.62 -14.16 7.46
C ASN A 887 0.49 -12.91 6.56
N THR A 888 1.57 -12.48 5.89
CA THR A 888 1.55 -11.34 4.96
C THR A 888 0.98 -11.71 3.59
N PHE A 889 1.52 -12.78 2.98
CA PHE A 889 1.27 -13.12 1.56
C PHE A 889 0.20 -14.20 1.38
N GLY A 890 -0.11 -15.02 2.38
CA GLY A 890 -1.18 -16.03 2.29
C GLY A 890 -0.93 -17.13 1.25
N LEU A 891 0.33 -17.42 0.90
CA LEU A 891 0.69 -18.45 -0.09
C LEU A 891 1.03 -19.78 0.58
N GLY A 892 0.43 -20.87 0.10
CA GLY A 892 0.60 -22.20 0.67
C GLY A 892 2.03 -22.76 0.61
N ASN A 893 2.77 -22.49 -0.47
CA ASN A 893 4.18 -22.86 -0.61
C ASN A 893 5.06 -22.45 0.58
N MET A 894 4.83 -21.28 1.18
CA MET A 894 5.56 -20.77 2.35
C MET A 894 5.31 -21.60 3.61
N GLN A 895 4.05 -21.97 3.87
CA GLN A 895 3.71 -22.81 5.04
C GLN A 895 4.26 -24.23 4.88
N ARG A 896 4.21 -24.78 3.66
CA ARG A 896 4.74 -26.10 3.34
C ARG A 896 6.27 -26.13 3.36
N THR A 897 6.93 -25.03 2.95
CA THR A 897 8.38 -24.85 3.09
C THR A 897 8.79 -24.87 4.57
N LEU A 898 8.04 -24.19 5.44
CA LEU A 898 8.27 -24.29 6.88
C LEU A 898 8.08 -25.72 7.40
N LEU A 899 6.96 -26.37 7.09
CA LEU A 899 6.69 -27.75 7.52
C LEU A 899 7.78 -28.74 7.08
N LEU A 900 8.28 -28.60 5.85
CA LEU A 900 9.39 -29.39 5.34
C LEU A 900 10.68 -29.14 6.15
N LEU A 901 11.01 -27.88 6.44
CA LEU A 901 12.19 -27.52 7.22
C LEU A 901 12.10 -28.04 8.67
N GLU A 902 10.92 -27.98 9.31
CA GLU A 902 10.70 -28.58 10.64
C GLU A 902 11.04 -30.07 10.67
N HIS A 903 10.71 -30.81 9.61
CA HIS A 903 11.09 -32.22 9.48
C HIS A 903 12.58 -32.40 9.18
N MET A 904 13.19 -31.57 8.33
CA MET A 904 14.63 -31.65 8.04
C MET A 904 15.50 -31.32 9.26
N TRP A 905 15.06 -30.40 10.14
CA TRP A 905 15.75 -30.07 11.39
C TRP A 905 15.66 -31.19 12.46
N GLN A 906 14.83 -32.21 12.25
CA GLN A 906 14.76 -33.43 13.07
C GLN A 906 15.65 -34.56 12.54
N LEU A 907 16.22 -34.42 11.34
CA LEU A 907 17.09 -35.44 10.74
C LEU A 907 18.53 -35.35 11.31
N PRO A 908 19.28 -36.47 11.34
CA PRO A 908 20.71 -36.47 11.61
C PRO A 908 21.47 -35.48 10.71
N LEU A 909 22.55 -34.88 11.25
CA LEU A 909 23.29 -33.81 10.58
C LEU A 909 23.91 -34.22 9.22
N GLU A 910 24.17 -35.52 9.04
CA GLU A 910 24.60 -36.16 7.78
C GLU A 910 23.53 -36.19 6.68
N HIS A 911 22.28 -35.88 7.01
CA HIS A 911 21.15 -35.76 6.08
C HIS A 911 20.69 -34.31 5.86
N ALA A 912 21.30 -33.34 6.53
CA ALA A 912 21.07 -31.93 6.27
C ALA A 912 21.51 -31.53 4.85
N GLY A 913 20.99 -30.40 4.38
CA GLY A 913 21.33 -29.81 3.07
C GLY A 913 20.33 -30.10 1.95
N PRO A 914 20.38 -29.31 0.87
CA PRO A 914 19.31 -29.22 -0.13
C PRO A 914 19.10 -30.51 -0.92
N TRP A 915 20.13 -31.33 -1.09
CA TRP A 915 20.06 -32.59 -1.83
C TRP A 915 19.20 -33.67 -1.15
N ASN A 916 18.74 -33.45 0.08
CA ASN A 916 17.78 -34.31 0.76
C ASN A 916 16.36 -33.73 0.87
N ILE A 917 16.11 -32.53 0.32
CA ILE A 917 14.77 -31.91 0.24
C ILE A 917 13.77 -32.86 -0.40
N CYS A 918 14.03 -33.37 -1.61
CA CYS A 918 13.12 -34.31 -2.27
C CYS A 918 12.87 -35.60 -1.45
N ARG A 919 13.86 -36.08 -0.68
CA ARG A 919 13.69 -37.26 0.19
C ARG A 919 12.82 -36.96 1.41
N ALA A 920 12.99 -35.81 2.06
CA ALA A 920 12.10 -35.37 3.13
C ALA A 920 10.66 -35.14 2.60
N MET A 921 10.52 -34.55 1.40
CA MET A 921 9.23 -34.41 0.71
C MET A 921 8.56 -35.76 0.45
N GLN A 922 9.31 -36.78 0.00
CA GLN A 922 8.82 -38.16 -0.16
C GLN A 922 8.42 -38.79 1.18
N GLN A 923 9.27 -38.71 2.21
CA GLN A 923 9.04 -39.32 3.51
C GLN A 923 7.83 -38.73 4.25
N HIS A 924 7.61 -37.43 4.12
CA HIS A 924 6.53 -36.70 4.80
C HIS A 924 5.32 -36.37 3.89
N GLN A 925 5.35 -36.81 2.62
CA GLN A 925 4.30 -36.58 1.61
C GLN A 925 4.00 -35.09 1.35
N ILE A 926 5.04 -34.26 1.18
CA ILE A 926 4.97 -32.80 0.98
C ILE A 926 5.49 -32.43 -0.42
N TRP A 927 4.73 -32.70 -1.49
CA TRP A 927 5.18 -32.42 -2.87
C TRP A 927 4.87 -31.00 -3.35
N ILE A 928 5.68 -30.04 -2.91
CA ILE A 928 5.62 -28.62 -3.34
C ILE A 928 6.61 -28.24 -4.45
N SER A 929 6.30 -27.12 -5.11
CA SER A 929 7.34 -26.27 -5.71
C SER A 929 7.69 -25.10 -4.78
N PHE A 930 8.87 -24.53 -4.99
CA PHE A 930 9.38 -23.35 -4.30
C PHE A 930 9.30 -22.08 -5.18
N ALA A 931 8.57 -22.17 -6.30
CA ALA A 931 8.09 -21.06 -7.10
C ALA A 931 6.94 -20.32 -6.40
#